data_AF-A0A0M5IQH7-F1
#
_entry.id   AF-A0A0M5IQH7-F1
#
_cell.length_a   1.000
_cell.length_b   1.000
_cell.length_c   1.000
_cell.angle_alpha   90.00
_cell.angle_beta   90.00
_cell.angle_gamma   90.00
#
_symmetry.space_group_name_H-M   'P 1'
#
loop_
_entity.id
_entity.type
_entity.pdbx_description
1 polymer ?
#
loop_
_entity_poly.entity_id
_entity_poly.type
_entity_poly.pdbx_seq_one_letter_code
_entity_poly.pdbx_strand_id
1 'polypeptide(L)'
;MRKNIDTHTPPKETRTLSIALHAAPESTASKKIFKVRQPSYEAVILHPSLGSPLLVDDPACFSLFLAANGNFSATFANGSDRGNKRGAVGGDNIKLVIAQSLAVIPWDDSTGAMKDPGKAETLLYPSPEKAFAGIDCTCLGELGPELQDKNGRHFANTHPAIRKQLAEAGLTSLYQVDLKNLKDIHPGQMYDSFWSGRNDRPAAADLSRDVLDTQDRLTRNYVFTSFYKYKNKGNGAPSDAPRYAFKVGVEGIVFEEDSAIPLINRHPIYVPPAGKKVLNLGHLSDIHVSSKQHAYKGCKATVIPDVEDAISPPLGEQVNNNCDNFHNLLGQFGKDKDVDLLVMTGDLYDHTHNFDPRSRKIETTGNLWEAMYLDGKKAVHDRAAEYPYGIDGLIVYSLLIHFYNAFHKPVFIVSGNHEAYEYPYGISPRILGKRANDGIPLDHNLTFYEAILLYGPGYDKVLKIHNFAKENFDWFATVFSPFSDYAVTYGEQKLIGLAWGDGEHFLDNWSLATFSKGGTLPRATECPGNAQITLKENHVPRESIKKNPDAMRILFSHFTQINYALDKPLTEKGEINCNDFLEKYSNYDHGSVKAGRPELYGEWLAQNHFAYTLSGHSHRAGLYRCLNYDDNLLGRKNMTTLGHYPESENLQQAHWRGRTKALVSASAGPIPKQNHEGEMSGQGMEYPSGSKIILNGEQKITLVKSGCPTAKPRFAVACDYIDIMNGGFWEYFRAVGDNGEFELKICWDKIHPRFPEGKKSDFIESLTLWLVGTERTKKLGTSLKLSRDHFQVVFPSTFSDHLKKDFTQDCFFLSIKFNCSTLRHLQGFNNYNYESLWNIQIGIYDFFGRGFKNHENFQSTVNSYLGYHLNENKHLQDKYRVTWQIMRHKEYGEVPDHKWRSKTWPKYYGYQLETKKI
;
A
#
# COMPACT_ATOMS: atom_id res chain seq x y z
N MET A 1 -35.37 55.41 -10.70
CA MET A 1 -33.89 55.42 -10.76
C MET A 1 -33.41 54.09 -11.34
N ARG A 2 -32.36 54.14 -12.17
CA ARG A 2 -32.02 53.18 -13.23
C ARG A 2 -31.61 51.79 -12.71
N LYS A 3 -32.10 50.75 -13.40
CA LYS A 3 -31.52 49.40 -13.45
C LYS A 3 -30.14 49.47 -14.13
N ASN A 4 -29.09 49.00 -13.48
CA ASN A 4 -27.86 48.59 -14.16
C ASN A 4 -28.05 47.16 -14.65
N ILE A 5 -28.17 47.06 -15.98
CA ILE A 5 -28.09 45.82 -16.74
C ILE A 5 -26.60 45.55 -16.91
N ASP A 6 -26.07 44.57 -16.20
CA ASP A 6 -24.74 44.03 -16.51
C ASP A 6 -24.86 43.26 -17.83
N THR A 7 -24.40 43.89 -18.90
CA THR A 7 -24.27 43.27 -20.21
C THR A 7 -23.11 42.29 -20.18
N HIS A 8 -23.42 41.00 -20.06
CA HIS A 8 -22.49 39.93 -20.41
C HIS A 8 -21.96 40.18 -21.82
N THR A 9 -20.70 40.58 -21.91
CA THR A 9 -20.00 40.68 -23.19
C THR A 9 -19.64 39.26 -23.61
N PRO A 10 -20.14 38.74 -24.76
CA PRO A 10 -19.80 37.40 -25.21
C PRO A 10 -18.30 37.35 -25.60
N PRO A 11 -17.62 36.20 -25.46
CA PRO A 11 -16.21 36.09 -25.82
C PRO A 11 -16.06 36.37 -27.32
N LYS A 12 -15.25 37.38 -27.65
CA LYS A 12 -14.78 37.66 -29.01
C LYS A 12 -13.71 36.63 -29.35
N GLU A 13 -14.01 35.70 -30.25
CA GLU A 13 -13.01 35.15 -31.18
C GLU A 13 -13.69 34.36 -32.29
N THR A 14 -13.42 34.74 -33.54
CA THR A 14 -14.03 34.18 -34.76
C THR A 14 -12.90 33.79 -35.70
N ARG A 15 -12.87 32.55 -36.20
CA ARG A 15 -12.05 32.21 -37.37
C ARG A 15 -12.82 32.46 -38.65
N THR A 16 -12.06 32.85 -39.65
CA THR A 16 -12.53 33.23 -40.97
C THR A 16 -12.06 32.15 -41.94
N LEU A 17 -12.96 31.28 -42.38
CA LEU A 17 -12.69 30.25 -43.39
C LEU A 17 -12.93 30.86 -44.77
N SER A 18 -11.85 31.03 -45.54
CA SER A 18 -11.94 31.45 -46.94
C SER A 18 -12.02 30.22 -47.82
N ILE A 19 -13.23 29.84 -48.24
CA ILE A 19 -13.42 28.78 -49.24
C ILE A 19 -13.51 29.49 -50.60
N ALA A 20 -12.51 29.28 -51.45
CA ALA A 20 -12.55 29.73 -52.83
C ALA A 20 -13.37 28.73 -53.64
N LEU A 21 -14.64 29.06 -53.91
CA LEU A 21 -15.44 28.32 -54.90
C LEU A 21 -14.92 28.71 -56.29
N HIS A 22 -14.24 27.78 -56.97
CA HIS A 22 -13.95 27.93 -58.40
C HIS A 22 -15.26 27.85 -59.18
N ALA A 23 -15.86 29.02 -59.45
CA ALA A 23 -16.87 29.14 -60.49
C ALA A 23 -16.17 29.25 -61.85
N ALA A 24 -16.77 28.61 -62.87
CA ALA A 24 -16.33 28.57 -64.25
C ALA A 24 -16.01 29.98 -64.83
N PRO A 25 -15.18 30.07 -65.89
CA PRO A 25 -14.53 31.29 -66.28
C PRO A 25 -15.50 32.19 -67.05
N GLU A 26 -16.27 33.04 -66.36
CA GLU A 26 -16.83 34.31 -66.89
C GLU A 26 -17.67 35.10 -65.85
N SER A 27 -17.38 34.99 -64.55
CA SER A 27 -18.08 35.79 -63.53
C SER A 27 -17.11 36.37 -62.51
N THR A 28 -17.26 37.67 -62.23
CA THR A 28 -16.51 38.43 -61.22
C THR A 28 -16.51 37.68 -59.88
N ALA A 29 -15.38 37.05 -59.55
CA ALA A 29 -15.25 36.20 -58.37
C ALA A 29 -15.42 37.01 -57.07
N SER A 30 -16.65 37.09 -56.56
CA SER A 30 -16.90 37.57 -55.21
C SER A 30 -16.35 36.54 -54.22
N LYS A 31 -15.24 36.88 -53.56
CA LYS A 31 -14.66 36.06 -52.48
C LYS A 31 -15.65 36.06 -51.31
N LYS A 32 -16.50 35.03 -51.23
CA LYS A 32 -17.38 34.83 -50.07
C LYS A 32 -16.57 34.24 -48.92
N ILE A 33 -16.43 35.03 -47.87
CA ILE A 33 -15.72 34.67 -46.67
C ILE A 33 -16.75 34.15 -45.66
N PHE A 34 -16.64 32.88 -45.25
CA PHE A 34 -17.52 32.28 -44.26
C PHE A 34 -16.84 32.32 -42.88
N LYS A 35 -17.46 32.99 -41.91
CA LYS A 35 -17.07 32.90 -40.51
C LYS A 35 -17.82 31.74 -39.87
N VAL A 36 -17.15 30.60 -39.77
CA VAL A 36 -17.72 29.41 -39.13
C VAL A 36 -17.36 29.45 -37.64
N ARG A 37 -18.38 29.46 -36.78
CA ARG A 37 -18.21 29.35 -35.33
C ARG A 37 -18.42 27.90 -34.94
N GLN A 38 -17.33 27.16 -34.75
CA GLN A 38 -17.40 25.80 -34.24
C GLN A 38 -17.42 25.86 -32.69
N PRO A 39 -18.44 25.28 -32.02
CA PRO A 39 -18.46 25.17 -30.56
C PRO A 39 -17.30 24.31 -30.05
N SER A 40 -16.84 24.57 -28.83
CA SER A 40 -15.97 23.64 -28.10
C SER A 40 -16.82 22.56 -27.42
N TYR A 41 -16.50 21.31 -27.71
CA TYR A 41 -17.13 20.11 -27.17
C TYR A 41 -16.20 19.49 -26.14
N GLU A 42 -16.26 19.99 -24.91
CA GLU A 42 -15.47 19.44 -23.81
C GLU A 42 -16.17 18.22 -23.22
N ALA A 43 -15.42 17.14 -23.05
CA ALA A 43 -15.87 15.94 -22.36
C ALA A 43 -14.68 15.27 -21.65
N VAL A 44 -15.00 14.42 -20.68
CA VAL A 44 -14.05 13.57 -19.96
C VAL A 44 -14.50 12.11 -20.07
N ILE A 45 -13.55 11.19 -20.14
CA ILE A 45 -13.81 9.75 -20.16
C ILE A 45 -13.81 9.26 -18.71
N LEU A 46 -14.97 8.84 -18.22
CA LEU A 46 -15.13 8.28 -16.88
C LEU A 46 -14.76 6.80 -16.82
N HIS A 47 -15.05 6.05 -17.89
CA HIS A 47 -14.64 4.65 -18.03
C HIS A 47 -14.28 4.35 -19.49
N PRO A 48 -13.13 3.73 -19.74
CA PRO A 48 -12.14 3.23 -18.76
C PRO A 48 -11.31 4.32 -18.07
N SER A 49 -10.58 3.94 -17.02
CA SER A 49 -9.56 4.78 -16.37
C SER A 49 -8.36 3.93 -15.94
N LEU A 50 -7.24 4.57 -15.55
CA LEU A 50 -5.96 3.89 -15.26
C LEU A 50 -6.09 2.70 -14.29
N GLY A 51 -6.91 2.83 -13.24
CA GLY A 51 -7.19 1.82 -12.23
C GLY A 51 -8.52 1.07 -12.42
N SER A 52 -9.29 1.37 -13.46
CA SER A 52 -10.48 0.62 -13.88
C SER A 52 -10.52 0.51 -15.40
N PRO A 53 -9.62 -0.30 -15.99
CA PRO A 53 -9.51 -0.46 -17.44
C PRO A 53 -10.71 -1.26 -18.00
N LEU A 54 -10.95 -1.09 -19.30
CA LEU A 54 -12.01 -1.79 -20.01
C LEU A 54 -11.48 -3.13 -20.52
N LEU A 55 -12.19 -4.21 -20.21
CA LEU A 55 -11.98 -5.53 -20.81
C LEU A 55 -12.92 -5.68 -22.01
N VAL A 56 -12.37 -5.98 -23.18
CA VAL A 56 -13.14 -6.10 -24.43
C VAL A 56 -13.32 -7.55 -24.81
N ASP A 57 -14.57 -8.02 -24.78
CA ASP A 57 -14.96 -9.36 -25.26
C ASP A 57 -15.03 -9.44 -26.79
N ASP A 58 -15.62 -8.43 -27.43
CA ASP A 58 -15.76 -8.32 -28.89
C ASP A 58 -14.91 -7.16 -29.41
N PRO A 59 -13.78 -7.42 -30.08
CA PRO A 59 -12.94 -6.36 -30.65
C PRO A 59 -13.68 -5.44 -31.63
N ALA A 60 -14.78 -5.89 -32.22
CA ALA A 60 -15.57 -5.09 -33.16
C ALA A 60 -16.49 -4.08 -32.45
N CYS A 61 -16.75 -4.23 -31.15
CA CYS A 61 -17.69 -3.39 -30.43
C CYS A 61 -17.38 -3.24 -28.93
N PHE A 62 -17.29 -2.00 -28.44
CA PHE A 62 -17.23 -1.70 -27.01
C PHE A 62 -17.77 -0.31 -26.68
N SER A 63 -17.96 -0.03 -25.39
CA SER A 63 -18.59 1.20 -24.91
C SER A 63 -17.67 2.01 -24.01
N LEU A 64 -17.73 3.33 -24.17
CA LEU A 64 -17.10 4.33 -23.30
C LEU A 64 -18.16 5.16 -22.59
N PHE A 65 -17.83 5.66 -21.40
CA PHE A 65 -18.73 6.49 -20.60
C PHE A 65 -18.15 7.88 -20.43
N LEU A 66 -18.92 8.90 -20.83
CA LEU A 66 -18.46 10.28 -20.89
C LEU A 66 -19.29 11.17 -19.95
N ALA A 67 -18.64 12.16 -19.35
CA ALA A 67 -19.31 13.37 -18.85
C ALA A 67 -18.95 14.55 -19.75
N ALA A 68 -19.96 15.28 -20.23
CA ALA A 68 -19.79 16.31 -21.26
C ALA A 68 -20.45 17.64 -20.91
N ASN A 69 -20.00 18.69 -21.59
CA ASN A 69 -20.47 20.06 -21.38
C ASN A 69 -21.82 20.36 -22.05
N GLY A 70 -22.38 21.54 -21.76
CA GLY A 70 -23.66 21.97 -22.32
C GLY A 70 -23.70 22.11 -23.86
N ASN A 71 -22.57 22.33 -24.53
CA ASN A 71 -22.53 22.38 -26.01
C ASN A 71 -22.73 20.99 -26.60
N PHE A 72 -22.10 19.97 -26.01
CA PHE A 72 -22.31 18.57 -26.36
C PHE A 72 -23.79 18.21 -26.14
N SER A 73 -24.35 18.54 -24.97
CA SER A 73 -25.76 18.25 -24.65
C SER A 73 -26.75 18.96 -25.56
N ALA A 74 -26.47 20.19 -25.98
CA ALA A 74 -27.31 20.91 -26.95
C ALA A 74 -27.24 20.27 -28.34
N THR A 75 -26.05 19.87 -28.79
CA THR A 75 -25.87 19.21 -30.08
C THR A 75 -26.52 17.83 -30.11
N PHE A 76 -26.40 17.08 -29.01
CA PHE A 76 -27.12 15.84 -28.79
C PHE A 76 -28.64 16.05 -28.91
N ALA A 77 -29.22 16.98 -28.13
CA ALA A 77 -30.66 17.21 -28.07
C ALA A 77 -31.27 17.66 -29.40
N ASN A 78 -30.53 18.45 -30.20
CA ASN A 78 -31.02 18.95 -31.49
C ASN A 78 -31.19 17.84 -32.54
N GLY A 79 -30.52 16.70 -32.37
CA GLY A 79 -30.61 15.56 -33.29
C GLY A 79 -31.17 14.29 -32.65
N SER A 80 -31.55 14.31 -31.37
CA SER A 80 -32.00 13.11 -30.67
C SER A 80 -33.50 12.85 -30.81
N ASP A 81 -33.90 11.60 -30.60
CA ASP A 81 -35.29 11.15 -30.65
C ASP A 81 -36.17 11.79 -29.54
N ARG A 82 -35.57 12.10 -28.38
CA ARG A 82 -36.30 12.50 -27.16
C ARG A 82 -35.62 13.63 -26.37
N GLY A 83 -34.83 14.49 -27.04
CA GLY A 83 -34.07 15.55 -26.38
C GLY A 83 -32.97 14.98 -25.46
N ASN A 84 -32.77 15.58 -24.28
CA ASN A 84 -31.77 15.13 -23.29
C ASN A 84 -32.33 14.17 -22.23
N LYS A 85 -33.46 13.51 -22.50
CA LYS A 85 -34.00 12.51 -21.57
C LYS A 85 -33.09 11.29 -21.52
N ARG A 86 -33.01 10.65 -20.35
CA ARG A 86 -32.31 9.37 -20.20
C ARG A 86 -32.87 8.33 -21.18
N GLY A 87 -31.97 7.60 -21.83
CA GLY A 87 -32.28 6.61 -22.86
C GLY A 87 -32.57 7.21 -24.24
N ALA A 88 -32.51 8.53 -24.41
CA ALA A 88 -32.54 9.16 -25.73
C ALA A 88 -31.27 8.77 -26.52
N VAL A 89 -31.40 8.66 -27.83
CA VAL A 89 -30.31 8.30 -28.75
C VAL A 89 -30.02 9.51 -29.64
N GLY A 90 -28.74 9.88 -29.74
CA GLY A 90 -28.29 11.03 -30.52
C GLY A 90 -28.25 10.74 -32.02
N GLY A 91 -28.62 11.74 -32.82
CA GLY A 91 -28.53 11.68 -34.29
C GLY A 91 -27.13 11.97 -34.85
N ASP A 92 -27.05 12.08 -36.17
CA ASP A 92 -25.78 12.14 -36.93
C ASP A 92 -24.81 13.24 -36.49
N ASN A 93 -25.32 14.42 -36.11
CA ASN A 93 -24.47 15.54 -35.69
C ASN A 93 -23.58 15.20 -34.48
N ILE A 94 -24.13 14.52 -33.46
CA ILE A 94 -23.31 14.15 -32.29
C ILE A 94 -22.32 13.04 -32.63
N LYS A 95 -22.67 12.13 -33.55
CA LYS A 95 -21.78 11.09 -34.04
C LYS A 95 -20.54 11.68 -34.73
N LEU A 96 -20.70 12.78 -35.49
CA LEU A 96 -19.57 13.51 -36.08
C LEU A 96 -18.68 14.17 -35.02
N VAL A 97 -19.29 14.78 -34.01
CA VAL A 97 -18.53 15.39 -32.90
C VAL A 97 -17.67 14.34 -32.20
N ILE A 98 -18.26 13.17 -31.92
CA ILE A 98 -17.53 12.04 -31.31
C ILE A 98 -16.42 11.57 -32.24
N ALA A 99 -16.71 11.31 -33.53
CA ALA A 99 -15.71 10.84 -34.49
C ALA A 99 -14.53 11.81 -34.69
N GLN A 100 -14.74 13.10 -34.46
CA GLN A 100 -13.70 14.13 -34.57
C GLN A 100 -12.88 14.30 -33.29
N SER A 101 -13.46 14.02 -32.12
CA SER A 101 -12.87 14.37 -30.82
C SER A 101 -12.28 13.17 -30.08
N LEU A 102 -12.91 12.00 -30.23
CA LEU A 102 -12.52 10.75 -29.58
C LEU A 102 -11.51 10.00 -30.45
N ALA A 103 -10.38 9.63 -29.85
CA ALA A 103 -9.41 8.73 -30.44
C ALA A 103 -9.32 7.42 -29.64
N VAL A 104 -9.09 6.32 -30.35
CA VAL A 104 -8.66 5.03 -29.78
C VAL A 104 -7.43 4.59 -30.56
N ILE A 105 -6.31 4.42 -29.87
CA ILE A 105 -5.01 4.17 -30.50
C ILE A 105 -4.25 3.08 -29.75
N PRO A 106 -3.34 2.36 -30.42
CA PRO A 106 -2.45 1.40 -29.76
C PRO A 106 -1.73 2.06 -28.58
N TRP A 107 -1.56 1.30 -27.49
CA TRP A 107 -0.94 1.82 -26.26
C TRP A 107 0.45 2.42 -26.50
N ASP A 108 1.27 1.80 -27.34
CA ASP A 108 2.65 2.25 -27.59
C ASP A 108 2.72 3.62 -28.29
N ASP A 109 1.69 3.96 -29.08
CA ASP A 109 1.60 5.25 -29.78
C ASP A 109 0.98 6.36 -28.90
N SER A 110 0.34 5.96 -27.79
CA SER A 110 -0.52 6.84 -26.97
C SER A 110 0.20 8.05 -26.40
N THR A 111 1.40 7.87 -25.86
CA THR A 111 2.14 8.95 -25.19
C THR A 111 2.52 10.05 -26.18
N GLY A 112 2.90 9.69 -27.41
CA GLY A 112 3.21 10.65 -28.46
C GLY A 112 1.97 11.41 -28.92
N ALA A 113 0.87 10.67 -29.16
CA ALA A 113 -0.40 11.24 -29.57
C ALA A 113 -0.98 12.19 -28.50
N MET A 114 -1.00 11.83 -27.23
CA MET A 114 -1.59 12.66 -26.18
C MET A 114 -0.78 13.93 -25.86
N LYS A 115 0.53 13.95 -26.16
CA LYS A 115 1.34 15.19 -26.09
C LYS A 115 0.98 16.20 -27.17
N ASP A 116 0.61 15.71 -28.35
CA ASP A 116 0.24 16.53 -29.49
C ASP A 116 -0.96 15.92 -30.22
N PRO A 117 -2.16 15.98 -29.62
CA PRO A 117 -3.31 15.24 -30.14
C PRO A 117 -3.74 15.72 -31.53
N GLY A 118 -3.37 16.95 -31.91
CA GLY A 118 -3.61 17.49 -33.24
C GLY A 118 -2.79 16.83 -34.35
N LYS A 119 -1.78 16.01 -34.01
CA LYS A 119 -0.98 15.22 -34.96
C LYS A 119 -1.33 13.73 -34.99
N ALA A 120 -2.27 13.27 -34.16
CA ALA A 120 -2.76 11.90 -34.26
C ALA A 120 -3.58 11.76 -35.57
N GLU A 121 -2.96 11.24 -36.64
CA GLU A 121 -3.57 11.14 -37.97
C GLU A 121 -4.62 10.01 -38.11
N THR A 122 -4.99 9.33 -37.02
CA THR A 122 -5.91 8.18 -37.06
C THR A 122 -7.34 8.58 -36.73
N LEU A 123 -8.13 8.84 -37.77
CA LEU A 123 -9.58 8.86 -37.65
C LEU A 123 -10.07 7.45 -37.29
N LEU A 124 -10.74 7.30 -36.15
CA LEU A 124 -11.38 6.04 -35.72
C LEU A 124 -12.35 5.51 -36.80
N TYR A 125 -13.02 6.42 -37.50
CA TYR A 125 -13.83 6.13 -38.69
C TYR A 125 -13.38 7.02 -39.85
N PRO A 126 -12.96 6.46 -41.00
CA PRO A 126 -12.33 7.24 -42.05
C PRO A 126 -13.31 8.06 -42.90
N SER A 127 -14.62 7.97 -42.65
CA SER A 127 -15.63 8.81 -43.30
C SER A 127 -16.85 9.06 -42.41
N PRO A 128 -17.61 10.14 -42.64
CA PRO A 128 -18.89 10.41 -41.97
C PRO A 128 -19.86 9.23 -42.01
N GLU A 129 -20.01 8.58 -43.16
CA GLU A 129 -20.95 7.46 -43.34
C GLU A 129 -20.59 6.28 -42.44
N LYS A 130 -19.29 6.00 -42.31
CA LYS A 130 -18.80 4.96 -41.39
C LYS A 130 -18.96 5.38 -39.93
N ALA A 131 -18.77 6.65 -39.60
CA ALA A 131 -19.05 7.16 -38.25
C ALA A 131 -20.54 7.04 -37.90
N PHE A 132 -21.46 7.35 -38.83
CA PHE A 132 -22.90 7.21 -38.61
C PHE A 132 -23.33 5.77 -38.33
N ALA A 133 -22.73 4.82 -39.06
CA ALA A 133 -22.99 3.39 -38.88
C ALA A 133 -22.23 2.78 -37.68
N GLY A 134 -21.13 3.40 -37.27
CA GLY A 134 -20.20 2.86 -36.27
C GLY A 134 -20.40 3.42 -34.86
N ILE A 135 -20.97 4.61 -34.70
CA ILE A 135 -21.11 5.27 -33.39
C ILE A 135 -22.58 5.32 -33.00
N ASP A 136 -22.90 4.88 -31.78
CA ASP A 136 -24.16 5.24 -31.11
C ASP A 136 -23.86 6.00 -29.83
N CYS A 137 -24.66 7.04 -29.57
CA CYS A 137 -24.54 7.85 -28.36
C CYS A 137 -25.89 7.86 -27.63
N THR A 138 -25.90 7.42 -26.38
CA THR A 138 -27.11 7.38 -25.54
C THR A 138 -26.96 8.31 -24.35
N CYS A 139 -27.95 9.17 -24.10
CA CYS A 139 -27.99 10.01 -22.90
C CYS A 139 -28.33 9.16 -21.67
N LEU A 140 -27.54 9.25 -20.61
CA LEU A 140 -27.75 8.54 -19.35
C LEU A 140 -28.37 9.42 -18.26
N GLY A 141 -28.50 10.73 -18.52
CA GLY A 141 -29.00 11.73 -17.57
C GLY A 141 -27.87 12.59 -17.01
N GLU A 142 -28.04 13.07 -15.77
CA GLU A 142 -27.03 13.86 -15.08
C GLU A 142 -26.04 12.97 -14.31
N LEU A 143 -24.83 13.48 -14.10
CA LEU A 143 -23.77 12.84 -13.33
C LEU A 143 -24.19 12.67 -11.87
N GLY A 144 -24.57 11.44 -11.51
CA GLY A 144 -25.00 11.03 -10.18
C GLY A 144 -23.95 10.19 -9.42
N PRO A 145 -24.24 9.86 -8.15
CA PRO A 145 -23.39 8.97 -7.35
C PRO A 145 -23.30 7.57 -7.94
N GLU A 146 -24.38 7.08 -8.56
CA GLU A 146 -24.43 5.77 -9.23
C GLU A 146 -24.38 5.97 -10.75
N LEU A 147 -23.49 5.23 -11.42
CA LEU A 147 -23.45 5.14 -12.87
C LEU A 147 -24.18 3.90 -13.34
N GLN A 148 -25.10 4.14 -14.26
CA GLN A 148 -25.91 3.09 -14.85
C GLN A 148 -25.78 3.14 -16.37
N ASP A 149 -25.70 1.97 -17.00
CA ASP A 149 -25.66 1.87 -18.45
C ASP A 149 -27.02 2.24 -19.09
N LYS A 150 -27.06 2.24 -20.43
CA LYS A 150 -28.29 2.50 -21.19
C LYS A 150 -29.45 1.53 -20.88
N ASN A 151 -29.15 0.35 -20.33
CA ASN A 151 -30.13 -0.65 -19.92
C ASN A 151 -30.56 -0.51 -18.45
N GLY A 152 -30.02 0.47 -17.72
CA GLY A 152 -30.29 0.69 -16.31
C GLY A 152 -29.44 -0.15 -15.36
N ARG A 153 -28.44 -0.88 -15.86
CA ARG A 153 -27.55 -1.69 -15.02
C ARG A 153 -26.53 -0.79 -14.31
N HIS A 154 -26.57 -0.78 -12.98
CA HIS A 154 -25.59 -0.09 -12.15
C HIS A 154 -24.23 -0.79 -12.22
N PHE A 155 -23.18 -0.09 -12.68
CA PHE A 155 -21.84 -0.66 -12.85
C PHE A 155 -20.73 0.03 -12.03
N ALA A 156 -20.94 1.25 -11.52
CA ALA A 156 -19.95 1.93 -10.67
C ALA A 156 -20.57 3.02 -9.79
N ASN A 157 -19.96 3.24 -8.62
CA ASN A 157 -20.19 4.41 -7.76
C ASN A 157 -19.10 5.46 -8.04
N THR A 158 -19.48 6.72 -8.26
CA THR A 158 -18.52 7.82 -8.49
C THR A 158 -18.09 8.51 -7.21
N HIS A 159 -16.79 8.86 -7.16
CA HIS A 159 -16.25 9.59 -6.03
C HIS A 159 -16.86 11.01 -5.93
N PRO A 160 -17.27 11.48 -4.73
CA PRO A 160 -17.90 12.80 -4.57
C PRO A 160 -17.07 13.97 -5.10
N ALA A 161 -15.75 13.94 -4.93
CA ALA A 161 -14.88 15.01 -5.41
C ALA A 161 -14.81 15.10 -6.93
N ILE A 162 -14.88 13.97 -7.63
CA ILE A 162 -14.93 13.96 -9.10
C ILE A 162 -16.22 14.60 -9.57
N ARG A 163 -17.36 14.26 -8.97
CA ARG A 163 -18.64 14.91 -9.30
C ARG A 163 -18.58 16.42 -9.08
N LYS A 164 -17.99 16.87 -7.98
CA LYS A 164 -17.82 18.30 -7.68
C LYS A 164 -16.92 18.98 -8.72
N GLN A 165 -15.74 18.42 -8.99
CA GLN A 165 -14.77 18.97 -9.94
C GLN A 165 -15.36 19.08 -11.36
N LEU A 166 -16.08 18.04 -11.82
CA LEU A 166 -16.73 18.03 -13.13
C LEU A 166 -17.91 19.01 -13.20
N ALA A 167 -18.71 19.12 -12.13
CA ALA A 167 -19.79 20.11 -12.06
C ALA A 167 -19.25 21.55 -12.12
N GLU A 168 -18.16 21.86 -11.42
CA GLU A 168 -17.48 23.16 -11.48
C GLU A 168 -16.92 23.47 -12.89
N ALA A 169 -16.55 22.43 -13.65
CA ALA A 169 -16.16 22.54 -15.06
C ALA A 169 -17.36 22.56 -16.03
N GLY A 170 -18.60 22.43 -15.55
CA GLY A 170 -19.82 22.38 -16.38
C GLY A 170 -20.02 21.06 -17.13
N LEU A 171 -19.34 19.98 -16.71
CA LEU A 171 -19.37 18.63 -17.30
C LEU A 171 -20.37 17.75 -16.53
N THR A 172 -21.65 18.03 -16.65
CA THR A 172 -22.70 17.42 -15.81
C THR A 172 -23.55 16.37 -16.52
N SER A 173 -23.53 16.32 -17.86
CA SER A 173 -24.37 15.41 -18.64
C SER A 173 -23.62 14.11 -18.96
N LEU A 174 -24.24 12.97 -18.69
CA LEU A 174 -23.67 11.64 -18.90
C LEU A 174 -24.11 11.01 -20.22
N TYR A 175 -23.16 10.37 -20.89
CA TYR A 175 -23.39 9.65 -22.15
C TYR A 175 -22.69 8.30 -22.16
N GLN A 176 -23.35 7.31 -22.75
CA GLN A 176 -22.72 6.06 -23.20
C GLN A 176 -22.46 6.17 -24.70
N VAL A 177 -21.22 5.98 -25.11
CA VAL A 177 -20.80 5.93 -26.51
C VAL A 177 -20.45 4.50 -26.86
N ASP A 178 -21.27 3.88 -27.70
CA ASP A 178 -21.01 2.55 -28.25
C ASP A 178 -20.27 2.71 -29.58
N LEU A 179 -19.08 2.14 -29.66
CA LEU A 179 -18.28 2.05 -30.87
C LEU A 179 -18.48 0.67 -31.48
N LYS A 180 -18.76 0.61 -32.78
CA LYS A 180 -19.10 -0.60 -33.55
C LYS A 180 -18.32 -0.64 -34.85
N ASN A 181 -18.28 -1.83 -35.47
CA ASN A 181 -17.63 -2.06 -36.76
C ASN A 181 -16.14 -1.66 -36.75
N LEU A 182 -15.49 -1.75 -35.59
CA LEU A 182 -14.07 -1.47 -35.44
C LEU A 182 -13.27 -2.58 -36.13
N LYS A 183 -12.26 -2.19 -36.92
CA LYS A 183 -11.46 -3.13 -37.72
C LYS A 183 -10.02 -3.27 -37.25
N ASP A 184 -9.50 -2.23 -36.61
CA ASP A 184 -8.09 -2.11 -36.21
C ASP A 184 -7.89 -2.41 -34.71
N ILE A 185 -8.87 -3.09 -34.11
CA ILE A 185 -8.83 -3.56 -32.73
C ILE A 185 -8.62 -5.08 -32.74
N HIS A 186 -7.53 -5.55 -32.16
CA HIS A 186 -7.08 -6.93 -32.29
C HIS A 186 -6.94 -7.63 -30.94
N PRO A 187 -7.30 -8.93 -30.84
CA PRO A 187 -7.07 -9.72 -29.64
C PRO A 187 -5.60 -9.78 -29.21
N GLY A 188 -5.36 -9.76 -27.89
CA GLY A 188 -4.04 -9.77 -27.28
C GLY A 188 -3.30 -8.43 -27.34
N GLN A 189 -4.01 -7.34 -27.68
CA GLN A 189 -3.43 -6.00 -27.74
C GLN A 189 -4.07 -5.06 -26.71
N MET A 190 -3.36 -3.96 -26.46
CA MET A 190 -3.76 -2.92 -25.54
C MET A 190 -3.82 -1.58 -26.26
N TYR A 191 -4.87 -0.82 -25.95
CA TYR A 191 -5.16 0.48 -26.54
C TYR A 191 -5.35 1.51 -25.43
N ASP A 192 -5.24 2.77 -25.80
CA ASP A 192 -5.62 3.92 -24.98
C ASP A 192 -6.69 4.72 -25.71
N SER A 193 -7.48 5.47 -24.96
CA SER A 193 -8.46 6.40 -25.53
C SER A 193 -8.31 7.77 -24.91
N PHE A 194 -8.63 8.83 -25.65
CA PHE A 194 -8.61 10.18 -25.11
C PHE A 194 -9.61 11.06 -25.86
N TRP A 195 -10.03 12.15 -25.20
CA TRP A 195 -10.96 13.11 -25.77
C TRP A 195 -10.24 14.44 -26.00
N SER A 196 -10.11 14.80 -27.27
CA SER A 196 -9.45 16.05 -27.67
C SER A 196 -10.46 17.06 -28.22
N GLY A 197 -10.37 18.28 -27.72
CA GLY A 197 -11.15 19.42 -28.19
C GLY A 197 -10.25 20.59 -28.56
N ARG A 198 -10.84 21.65 -29.11
CA ARG A 198 -10.11 22.89 -29.38
C ARG A 198 -9.74 23.58 -28.05
N ASN A 199 -8.50 24.02 -27.92
CA ASN A 199 -8.09 24.83 -26.78
C ASN A 199 -8.38 26.32 -27.02
N ASP A 200 -9.61 26.74 -26.70
CA ASP A 200 -10.03 28.14 -26.85
C ASP A 200 -9.36 29.08 -25.83
N ARG A 201 -8.88 28.54 -24.71
CA ARG A 201 -8.30 29.31 -23.59
C ARG A 201 -7.11 28.55 -23.01
N PRO A 202 -5.93 28.64 -23.65
CA PRO A 202 -4.76 27.93 -23.18
C PRO A 202 -4.36 28.37 -21.78
N ALA A 203 -4.07 27.40 -20.92
CA ALA A 203 -3.64 27.56 -19.54
C ALA A 203 -2.24 26.97 -19.34
N ALA A 204 -1.54 27.40 -18.29
CA ALA A 204 -0.17 26.96 -18.00
C ALA A 204 -0.03 25.46 -17.69
N ALA A 205 -1.14 24.79 -17.35
CA ALA A 205 -1.17 23.35 -17.11
C ALA A 205 -1.32 22.53 -18.39
N ASP A 206 -1.73 23.13 -19.51
CA ASP A 206 -2.00 22.39 -20.74
C ASP A 206 -0.72 21.89 -21.41
N LEU A 207 -0.82 20.74 -22.08
CA LEU A 207 0.27 20.19 -22.89
C LEU A 207 0.35 20.86 -24.28
N SER A 208 -0.80 21.23 -24.85
CA SER A 208 -0.91 21.89 -26.15
C SER A 208 -1.67 23.21 -26.05
N ARG A 209 -1.23 24.19 -26.85
CA ARG A 209 -1.89 25.51 -26.96
C ARG A 209 -3.08 25.49 -27.90
N ASP A 210 -3.17 24.52 -28.79
CA ASP A 210 -4.21 24.46 -29.83
C ASP A 210 -5.25 23.39 -29.54
N VAL A 211 -4.86 22.33 -28.84
CA VAL A 211 -5.69 21.17 -28.51
C VAL A 211 -5.74 20.97 -27.01
N LEU A 212 -6.94 20.67 -26.50
CA LEU A 212 -7.22 20.51 -25.07
C LEU A 212 -7.81 19.13 -24.83
N ASP A 213 -7.18 18.38 -23.93
CA ASP A 213 -7.86 17.35 -23.15
C ASP A 213 -8.28 17.98 -21.81
N THR A 214 -9.60 18.10 -21.59
CA THR A 214 -10.13 18.76 -20.39
C THR A 214 -9.80 17.95 -19.13
N GLN A 215 -9.75 16.62 -19.21
CA GLN A 215 -9.45 15.77 -18.06
C GLN A 215 -8.01 15.98 -17.61
N ASP A 216 -7.07 16.01 -18.55
CA ASP A 216 -5.66 16.28 -18.26
C ASP A 216 -5.47 17.64 -17.61
N ARG A 217 -6.13 18.68 -18.11
CA ARG A 217 -6.10 20.00 -17.48
C ARG A 217 -6.60 19.94 -16.04
N LEU A 218 -7.72 19.25 -15.78
CA LEU A 218 -8.29 19.15 -14.44
C LEU A 218 -7.37 18.40 -13.47
N THR A 219 -6.85 17.24 -13.88
CA THR A 219 -5.91 16.43 -13.09
C THR A 219 -4.61 17.18 -12.83
N ARG A 220 -4.02 17.80 -13.84
CA ARG A 220 -2.77 18.57 -13.70
C ARG A 220 -2.96 19.80 -12.83
N ASN A 221 -4.06 20.55 -13.00
CA ASN A 221 -4.38 21.66 -12.10
C ASN A 221 -4.52 21.20 -10.65
N TYR A 222 -5.23 20.09 -10.40
CA TYR A 222 -5.37 19.53 -9.06
C TYR A 222 -4.02 19.13 -8.47
N VAL A 223 -3.22 18.34 -9.19
CA VAL A 223 -1.90 17.89 -8.70
C VAL A 223 -0.97 19.08 -8.50
N PHE A 224 -0.86 20.01 -9.44
CA PHE A 224 0.08 21.14 -9.31
C PHE A 224 -0.29 22.10 -8.18
N THR A 225 -1.58 22.30 -7.92
CA THR A 225 -2.03 23.16 -6.82
C THR A 225 -1.97 22.47 -5.46
N SER A 226 -2.19 21.15 -5.42
CA SER A 226 -2.13 20.37 -4.18
C SER A 226 -0.72 19.97 -3.79
N PHE A 227 0.22 19.76 -4.72
CA PHE A 227 1.54 19.19 -4.41
C PHE A 227 2.32 19.98 -3.35
N TYR A 228 2.26 21.31 -3.40
CA TYR A 228 2.78 22.19 -2.35
C TYR A 228 1.67 23.03 -1.70
N LYS A 229 0.53 22.40 -1.41
CA LYS A 229 -0.71 23.01 -0.83
C LYS A 229 -0.47 24.00 0.31
N TYR A 230 0.65 23.88 1.03
CA TYR A 230 0.98 24.72 2.19
C TYR A 230 2.18 25.69 1.98
N LYS A 231 2.88 25.64 0.85
CA LYS A 231 4.06 26.50 0.56
C LYS A 231 3.67 27.93 0.19
N ASN A 232 2.56 28.13 -0.52
CA ASN A 232 2.12 29.44 -1.00
C ASN A 232 0.62 29.63 -0.74
N LYS A 233 0.24 30.34 0.33
CA LYS A 233 -1.16 30.75 0.59
C LYS A 233 -1.65 31.89 -0.34
N GLY A 234 -1.21 31.92 -1.60
CA GLY A 234 -1.57 32.97 -2.54
C GLY A 234 -1.23 32.64 -4.00
N ASN A 235 -2.28 32.38 -4.79
CA ASN A 235 -2.39 32.43 -6.25
C ASN A 235 -1.30 31.77 -7.11
N GLY A 236 -1.56 30.51 -7.49
CA GLY A 236 -0.95 29.85 -8.65
C GLY A 236 -0.25 28.53 -8.31
N ALA A 237 -0.25 27.60 -9.26
CA ALA A 237 0.58 26.41 -9.20
C ALA A 237 2.06 26.82 -9.07
N PRO A 238 2.79 26.37 -8.04
CA PRO A 238 4.22 26.62 -7.91
C PRO A 238 4.97 26.12 -9.14
N SER A 239 5.96 26.89 -9.62
CA SER A 239 6.70 26.57 -10.85
C SER A 239 7.51 25.27 -10.78
N ASP A 240 7.72 24.75 -9.56
CA ASP A 240 8.54 23.58 -9.22
C ASP A 240 7.72 22.30 -8.95
N ALA A 241 6.39 22.33 -9.05
CA ALA A 241 5.60 21.11 -8.89
C ALA A 241 5.86 20.13 -10.06
N PRO A 242 5.96 18.81 -9.81
CA PRO A 242 6.22 17.83 -10.87
C PRO A 242 5.16 17.89 -11.96
N ARG A 243 5.60 18.00 -13.21
CA ARG A 243 4.75 18.02 -14.42
C ARG A 243 4.75 16.67 -15.14
N TYR A 244 5.65 15.79 -14.76
CA TYR A 244 5.90 14.50 -15.39
C TYR A 244 5.94 13.39 -14.33
N ALA A 245 5.81 12.15 -14.80
CA ALA A 245 6.10 10.97 -13.99
C ALA A 245 7.59 10.97 -13.58
N PHE A 246 7.91 10.23 -12.52
CA PHE A 246 9.30 9.91 -12.20
C PHE A 246 9.85 8.84 -13.15
N LYS A 247 11.14 8.90 -13.43
CA LYS A 247 11.84 7.86 -14.18
C LYS A 247 11.80 6.54 -13.40
N VAL A 248 11.60 5.44 -14.13
CA VAL A 248 11.68 4.08 -13.59
C VAL A 248 12.88 3.37 -14.24
N GLY A 249 13.91 3.10 -13.45
CA GLY A 249 15.11 2.38 -13.86
C GLY A 249 15.03 0.89 -13.57
N VAL A 250 16.12 0.17 -13.86
CA VAL A 250 16.22 -1.29 -13.64
C VAL A 250 16.04 -1.67 -12.17
N GLU A 251 16.53 -0.83 -11.26
CA GLU A 251 16.48 -1.06 -9.81
C GLU A 251 15.24 -0.43 -9.14
N GLY A 252 14.36 0.23 -9.91
CA GLY A 252 13.15 0.89 -9.40
C GLY A 252 13.11 2.39 -9.67
N ILE A 253 12.45 3.14 -8.79
CA ILE A 253 12.25 4.58 -8.96
C ILE A 253 13.56 5.37 -8.88
N VAL A 254 13.69 6.30 -9.81
CA VAL A 254 14.68 7.38 -9.78
C VAL A 254 13.92 8.69 -9.57
N PHE A 255 14.28 9.47 -8.54
CA PHE A 255 13.64 10.75 -8.21
C PHE A 255 14.08 11.88 -9.18
N GLU A 256 13.84 11.63 -10.46
CA GLU A 256 14.03 12.57 -11.56
C GLU A 256 12.79 12.51 -12.44
N GLU A 257 12.32 13.66 -12.91
CA GLU A 257 11.20 13.71 -13.84
C GLU A 257 11.58 13.10 -15.20
N ASP A 258 10.68 12.28 -15.74
CA ASP A 258 10.77 11.78 -17.10
C ASP A 258 10.00 12.71 -18.04
N SER A 259 10.70 13.64 -18.68
CA SER A 259 10.09 14.54 -19.68
C SER A 259 9.40 13.81 -20.84
N ALA A 260 9.68 12.51 -21.04
CA ALA A 260 9.00 11.69 -22.01
C ALA A 260 7.58 11.27 -21.56
N ILE A 261 7.27 11.32 -20.26
CA ILE A 261 6.02 10.81 -19.69
C ILE A 261 5.32 11.91 -18.89
N PRO A 262 4.51 12.78 -19.55
CA PRO A 262 3.76 13.82 -18.86
C PRO A 262 2.70 13.18 -17.95
N LEU A 263 2.36 13.87 -16.86
CA LEU A 263 1.22 13.50 -16.03
C LEU A 263 -0.07 13.75 -16.82
N ILE A 264 -0.72 12.68 -17.26
CA ILE A 264 -1.97 12.65 -18.04
C ILE A 264 -2.88 11.51 -17.55
N ASN A 265 -4.18 11.65 -17.78
CA ASN A 265 -5.14 10.59 -17.53
C ASN A 265 -5.01 9.54 -18.63
N ARG A 266 -5.10 8.27 -18.24
CA ARG A 266 -5.05 7.14 -19.15
C ARG A 266 -6.38 6.41 -19.09
N HIS A 267 -6.83 5.90 -20.24
CA HIS A 267 -8.10 5.22 -20.40
C HIS A 267 -7.86 3.87 -21.08
N PRO A 268 -7.26 2.92 -20.35
CA PRO A 268 -6.72 1.71 -20.94
C PRO A 268 -7.83 0.75 -21.36
N ILE A 269 -7.71 0.22 -22.57
CA ILE A 269 -8.61 -0.76 -23.17
C ILE A 269 -7.79 -2.01 -23.47
N TYR A 270 -8.11 -3.11 -22.81
CA TYR A 270 -7.43 -4.38 -23.01
C TYR A 270 -8.34 -5.35 -23.75
N VAL A 271 -7.84 -5.89 -24.86
CA VAL A 271 -8.51 -6.93 -25.64
C VAL A 271 -7.78 -8.23 -25.34
N PRO A 272 -8.32 -9.12 -24.49
CA PRO A 272 -7.59 -10.32 -24.13
C PRO A 272 -7.36 -11.25 -25.33
N PRO A 273 -6.37 -12.17 -25.26
CA PRO A 273 -6.14 -13.15 -26.31
C PRO A 273 -7.40 -13.94 -26.67
N ALA A 274 -7.59 -14.18 -27.97
CA ALA A 274 -8.78 -14.85 -28.48
C ALA A 274 -9.02 -16.22 -27.82
N GLY A 275 -10.28 -16.51 -27.49
CA GLY A 275 -10.71 -17.78 -26.93
C GLY A 275 -10.59 -17.91 -25.40
N LYS A 276 -10.02 -16.93 -24.70
CA LYS A 276 -10.06 -16.89 -23.23
C LYS A 276 -11.45 -16.42 -22.77
N LYS A 277 -12.07 -17.16 -21.84
CA LYS A 277 -13.38 -16.81 -21.26
C LYS A 277 -13.31 -16.31 -19.82
N VAL A 278 -12.19 -16.61 -19.15
CA VAL A 278 -11.84 -16.21 -17.80
C VAL A 278 -10.36 -15.83 -17.84
N LEU A 279 -9.97 -14.81 -17.08
CA LEU A 279 -8.62 -14.26 -17.04
C LEU A 279 -7.99 -14.58 -15.69
N ASN A 280 -6.77 -15.10 -15.71
CA ASN A 280 -5.99 -15.38 -14.51
C ASN A 280 -5.45 -14.09 -13.89
N LEU A 281 -5.30 -14.07 -12.57
CA LEU A 281 -5.03 -12.83 -11.82
C LEU A 281 -3.68 -12.87 -11.11
N GLY A 282 -2.98 -11.75 -11.11
CA GLY A 282 -2.07 -11.38 -10.03
C GLY A 282 -2.80 -10.48 -9.04
N HIS A 283 -2.58 -10.67 -7.75
CA HIS A 283 -3.19 -9.89 -6.67
C HIS A 283 -2.11 -9.33 -5.76
N LEU A 284 -2.10 -8.01 -5.60
CA LEU A 284 -1.20 -7.24 -4.74
C LEU A 284 -2.02 -6.42 -3.73
N SER A 285 -1.54 -6.31 -2.51
CA SER A 285 -2.12 -5.45 -1.48
C SER A 285 -1.03 -4.97 -0.52
N ASP A 286 -1.35 -3.94 0.25
CA ASP A 286 -0.50 -3.44 1.34
C ASP A 286 0.88 -3.12 0.77
N ILE A 287 0.88 -2.25 -0.23
CA ILE A 287 2.07 -1.91 -1.01
C ILE A 287 2.91 -0.90 -0.23
N HIS A 288 2.28 0.09 0.42
CA HIS A 288 2.92 1.09 1.30
C HIS A 288 4.18 1.72 0.69
N VAL A 289 4.10 2.19 -0.56
CA VAL A 289 5.18 3.00 -1.15
C VAL A 289 5.46 4.19 -0.24
N SER A 290 6.74 4.46 0.00
CA SER A 290 7.18 5.55 0.85
C SER A 290 8.46 6.18 0.33
N SER A 291 8.39 7.41 -0.17
CA SER A 291 9.53 8.18 -0.68
C SER A 291 10.64 8.36 0.36
N LYS A 292 10.30 8.47 1.65
CA LYS A 292 11.30 8.51 2.74
C LYS A 292 12.25 7.32 2.77
N GLN A 293 11.79 6.12 2.38
CA GLN A 293 12.65 4.93 2.37
C GLN A 293 13.78 5.03 1.35
N HIS A 294 13.60 5.84 0.30
CA HIS A 294 14.68 6.13 -0.64
C HIS A 294 15.82 6.92 0.01
N ALA A 295 15.50 7.81 0.95
CA ALA A 295 16.51 8.59 1.68
C ALA A 295 17.34 7.75 2.65
N TYR A 296 16.90 6.53 2.97
CA TYR A 296 17.66 5.61 3.81
C TYR A 296 18.78 4.90 3.03
N LYS A 297 18.64 4.75 1.71
CA LYS A 297 19.63 4.08 0.85
C LYS A 297 20.99 4.78 0.97
N GLY A 298 22.07 4.02 1.15
CA GLY A 298 23.41 4.57 1.35
C GLY A 298 23.68 5.19 2.73
N CYS A 299 22.72 5.19 3.66
CA CYS A 299 22.95 5.64 5.03
C CYS A 299 23.94 4.73 5.77
N LYS A 300 24.98 5.33 6.35
CA LYS A 300 26.10 4.64 7.01
C LYS A 300 25.92 4.41 8.51
N ALA A 301 24.70 4.50 9.02
CA ALA A 301 24.42 4.20 10.42
C ALA A 301 24.77 2.72 10.69
N THR A 302 25.51 2.44 11.77
CA THR A 302 25.82 1.07 12.21
C THR A 302 25.48 0.89 13.69
N VAL A 303 25.04 -0.31 14.09
CA VAL A 303 24.73 -0.62 15.49
C VAL A 303 25.98 -0.59 16.35
N ILE A 304 27.08 -1.17 15.87
CA ILE A 304 28.39 -1.14 16.52
C ILE A 304 29.32 -0.32 15.60
N PRO A 305 29.73 0.89 15.99
CA PRO A 305 30.67 1.69 15.19
C PRO A 305 32.08 1.09 15.13
N ASP A 306 32.82 1.44 14.08
CA ASP A 306 34.24 1.14 13.90
C ASP A 306 34.60 -0.37 13.92
N VAL A 307 33.66 -1.22 13.49
CA VAL A 307 33.89 -2.66 13.22
C VAL A 307 33.60 -2.98 11.76
N GLU A 308 33.97 -4.18 11.31
CA GLU A 308 33.72 -4.65 9.95
C GLU A 308 32.22 -4.76 9.64
N ASP A 309 31.84 -4.52 8.37
CA ASP A 309 30.45 -4.60 7.92
C ASP A 309 29.84 -6.00 8.11
N ALA A 310 30.65 -7.07 8.11
CA ALA A 310 30.19 -8.42 8.42
C ALA A 310 29.65 -8.55 9.87
N ILE A 311 30.05 -7.65 10.77
CA ILE A 311 29.63 -7.63 12.17
C ILE A 311 28.48 -6.64 12.37
N SER A 312 28.63 -5.42 11.85
CA SER A 312 27.64 -4.36 11.99
C SER A 312 27.54 -3.56 10.69
N PRO A 313 26.82 -4.08 9.69
CA PRO A 313 26.72 -3.44 8.38
C PRO A 313 25.98 -2.09 8.45
N PRO A 314 26.18 -1.22 7.45
CA PRO A 314 25.37 -0.03 7.24
C PRO A 314 23.87 -0.36 7.13
N LEU A 315 23.05 0.27 7.97
CA LEU A 315 21.61 -0.01 8.03
C LEU A 315 20.87 0.40 6.75
N GLY A 316 21.37 1.39 6.00
CA GLY A 316 20.81 1.79 4.72
C GLY A 316 20.82 0.69 3.66
N GLU A 317 21.73 -0.28 3.76
CA GLU A 317 21.84 -1.43 2.85
C GLU A 317 21.05 -2.65 3.34
N GLN A 318 20.50 -2.60 4.55
CA GLN A 318 19.70 -3.69 5.14
C GLN A 318 18.21 -3.41 5.11
N VAL A 319 17.83 -2.14 5.07
CA VAL A 319 16.44 -1.70 5.16
C VAL A 319 15.62 -2.25 3.98
N ASN A 320 14.53 -2.92 4.29
CA ASN A 320 13.54 -3.30 3.29
C ASN A 320 12.90 -2.04 2.70
N ASN A 321 12.83 -1.98 1.37
CA ASN A 321 12.24 -0.86 0.65
C ASN A 321 10.99 -1.34 -0.09
N ASN A 322 9.85 -0.81 0.32
CA ASN A 322 8.53 -1.18 -0.18
C ASN A 322 8.37 -0.84 -1.67
N CYS A 323 8.97 0.27 -2.11
CA CYS A 323 8.94 0.68 -3.51
C CYS A 323 9.73 -0.29 -4.41
N ASP A 324 10.88 -0.77 -3.94
CA ASP A 324 11.71 -1.74 -4.69
C ASP A 324 10.99 -3.09 -4.78
N ASN A 325 10.35 -3.54 -3.69
CA ASN A 325 9.53 -4.75 -3.69
C ASN A 325 8.37 -4.67 -4.67
N PHE A 326 7.65 -3.56 -4.64
CA PHE A 326 6.52 -3.34 -5.53
C PHE A 326 6.97 -3.36 -7.00
N HIS A 327 8.03 -2.63 -7.33
CA HIS A 327 8.62 -2.64 -8.67
C HIS A 327 9.05 -4.06 -9.11
N ASN A 328 9.70 -4.80 -8.22
CA ASN A 328 10.13 -6.16 -8.49
C ASN A 328 8.93 -7.10 -8.75
N LEU A 329 7.91 -7.05 -7.90
CA LEU A 329 6.70 -7.86 -8.04
C LEU A 329 5.91 -7.51 -9.31
N LEU A 330 5.76 -6.22 -9.63
CA LEU A 330 5.20 -5.77 -10.91
C LEU A 330 5.95 -6.40 -12.10
N GLY A 331 7.29 -6.39 -12.07
CA GLY A 331 8.10 -7.02 -13.10
C GLY A 331 7.92 -8.54 -13.18
N GLN A 332 7.77 -9.24 -12.05
CA GLN A 332 7.52 -10.69 -12.03
C GLN A 332 6.15 -11.04 -12.62
N PHE A 333 5.08 -10.39 -12.15
CA PHE A 333 3.72 -10.61 -12.68
C PHE A 333 3.58 -10.16 -14.14
N GLY A 334 4.26 -9.08 -14.52
CA GLY A 334 4.28 -8.59 -15.91
C GLY A 334 4.89 -9.62 -16.86
N LYS A 335 6.00 -10.26 -16.48
CA LYS A 335 6.69 -11.29 -17.28
C LYS A 335 6.00 -12.65 -17.28
N ASP A 336 5.19 -12.95 -16.26
CA ASP A 336 4.50 -14.23 -16.13
C ASP A 336 3.37 -14.37 -17.17
N LYS A 337 3.50 -15.33 -18.09
CA LYS A 337 2.54 -15.54 -19.18
C LYS A 337 1.19 -16.11 -18.71
N ASP A 338 1.15 -16.70 -17.52
CA ASP A 338 -0.10 -17.24 -16.98
C ASP A 338 -0.94 -16.17 -16.30
N VAL A 339 -0.40 -14.97 -16.06
CA VAL A 339 -1.09 -13.85 -15.42
C VAL A 339 -1.63 -12.93 -16.51
N ASP A 340 -2.95 -12.77 -16.59
CA ASP A 340 -3.59 -11.98 -17.62
C ASP A 340 -3.79 -10.52 -17.19
N LEU A 341 -4.04 -10.29 -15.90
CA LEU A 341 -4.29 -8.96 -15.34
C LEU A 341 -3.87 -8.88 -13.87
N LEU A 342 -3.74 -7.64 -13.36
CA LEU A 342 -3.47 -7.37 -11.96
C LEU A 342 -4.70 -6.79 -11.23
N VAL A 343 -4.86 -7.17 -9.98
CA VAL A 343 -5.77 -6.57 -9.01
C VAL A 343 -4.94 -6.02 -7.85
N MET A 344 -5.15 -4.75 -7.50
CA MET A 344 -4.52 -4.07 -6.37
C MET A 344 -5.57 -3.64 -5.37
N THR A 345 -5.51 -4.18 -4.16
CA THR A 345 -6.53 -3.94 -3.12
C THR A 345 -6.11 -2.90 -2.10
N GLY A 346 -5.59 -1.75 -2.53
CA GLY A 346 -5.39 -0.60 -1.64
C GLY A 346 -4.12 -0.61 -0.78
N ASP A 347 -3.98 0.45 0.03
CA ASP A 347 -2.77 0.80 0.77
C ASP A 347 -1.56 0.86 -0.16
N LEU A 348 -1.72 1.65 -1.23
CA LEU A 348 -0.71 1.93 -2.24
C LEU A 348 0.46 2.72 -1.63
N TYR A 349 0.16 3.63 -0.71
CA TYR A 349 1.11 4.48 0.00
C TYR A 349 0.63 4.75 1.44
N ASP A 350 1.56 5.07 2.36
CA ASP A 350 1.24 5.19 3.79
C ASP A 350 0.40 6.42 4.16
N HIS A 351 0.68 7.54 3.50
CA HIS A 351 0.13 8.85 3.82
C HIS A 351 0.40 9.84 2.68
N THR A 352 -0.42 10.88 2.55
CA THR A 352 -0.31 11.80 1.42
C THR A 352 0.88 12.76 1.51
N HIS A 353 1.28 13.22 2.71
CA HIS A 353 2.53 14.00 2.87
C HIS A 353 3.71 13.11 3.16
N ASN A 354 4.78 13.18 2.37
CA ASN A 354 6.02 12.45 2.67
C ASN A 354 7.27 13.21 2.22
N PHE A 355 8.43 12.80 2.74
CA PHE A 355 9.71 13.44 2.49
C PHE A 355 10.15 13.28 1.02
N ASP A 356 10.46 14.40 0.35
CA ASP A 356 11.03 14.43 -0.99
C ASP A 356 12.56 14.29 -0.95
N PRO A 357 13.14 13.18 -1.43
CA PRO A 357 14.60 12.97 -1.45
C PRO A 357 15.37 14.01 -2.28
N ARG A 358 14.69 14.74 -3.17
CA ARG A 358 15.31 15.80 -3.99
C ARG A 358 15.49 17.10 -3.22
N SER A 359 14.77 17.28 -2.12
CA SER A 359 14.69 18.55 -1.39
C SER A 359 15.98 18.91 -0.64
N ARG A 360 16.77 17.90 -0.26
CA ARG A 360 18.03 18.09 0.46
C ARG A 360 18.97 16.92 0.21
N LYS A 361 20.27 17.22 0.18
CA LYS A 361 21.31 16.19 0.13
C LYS A 361 21.47 15.54 1.52
N ILE A 362 21.49 14.22 1.57
CA ILE A 362 21.72 13.44 2.79
C ILE A 362 23.13 12.86 2.71
N GLU A 363 24.09 13.46 3.42
CA GLU A 363 25.50 13.02 3.41
C GLU A 363 25.87 12.20 4.65
N THR A 364 25.18 12.45 5.77
CA THR A 364 25.45 11.82 7.06
C THR A 364 24.15 11.33 7.70
N THR A 365 24.27 10.41 8.65
CA THR A 365 23.12 9.93 9.44
C THR A 365 22.50 11.07 10.26
N GLY A 366 23.30 12.01 10.77
CA GLY A 366 22.79 13.21 11.44
C GLY A 366 21.92 14.09 10.53
N ASN A 367 22.31 14.25 9.26
CA ASN A 367 21.47 14.96 8.28
C ASN A 367 20.18 14.18 7.97
N LEU A 368 20.22 12.85 7.94
CA LEU A 368 19.00 12.06 7.80
C LEU A 368 18.06 12.29 8.99
N TRP A 369 18.58 12.31 10.22
CA TRP A 369 17.77 12.56 11.42
C TRP A 369 17.10 13.93 11.41
N GLU A 370 17.82 14.97 10.98
CA GLU A 370 17.23 16.30 10.76
C GLU A 370 16.15 16.29 9.70
N ALA A 371 16.36 15.52 8.62
CA ALA A 371 15.38 15.40 7.54
C ALA A 371 14.07 14.82 8.09
N MET A 372 14.15 13.69 8.79
CA MET A 372 13.01 12.93 9.31
C MET A 372 12.30 13.59 10.51
N TYR A 373 12.96 14.50 11.23
CA TYR A 373 12.39 15.10 12.44
C TYR A 373 11.24 16.06 12.12
N LEU A 374 10.06 15.77 12.66
CA LEU A 374 8.85 16.61 12.59
C LEU A 374 8.26 16.78 13.98
N ASP A 375 8.18 18.03 14.45
CA ASP A 375 7.69 18.34 15.81
C ASP A 375 6.16 18.50 15.90
N GLY A 376 5.45 18.30 14.80
CA GLY A 376 3.99 18.43 14.74
C GLY A 376 3.48 18.72 13.33
N LYS A 377 2.15 18.79 13.18
CA LYS A 377 1.49 19.14 11.90
C LYS A 377 1.98 20.46 11.31
N LYS A 378 2.23 21.46 12.16
CA LYS A 378 2.77 22.75 11.72
C LYS A 378 4.13 22.60 11.03
N ALA A 379 4.98 21.70 11.51
CA ALA A 379 6.29 21.47 10.90
C ALA A 379 6.18 20.90 9.47
N VAL A 380 5.21 20.02 9.22
CA VAL A 380 4.91 19.51 7.87
C VAL A 380 4.49 20.66 6.95
N HIS A 381 3.64 21.56 7.43
CA HIS A 381 3.18 22.72 6.66
C HIS A 381 4.29 23.73 6.40
N ASP A 382 5.10 24.04 7.41
CA ASP A 382 6.24 24.97 7.29
C ASP A 382 7.31 24.40 6.34
N ARG A 383 7.51 23.08 6.34
CA ARG A 383 8.46 22.35 5.49
C ARG A 383 7.78 21.71 4.28
N ALA A 384 6.67 22.27 3.77
CA ALA A 384 5.89 21.67 2.68
C ALA A 384 6.70 21.44 1.39
N ALA A 385 7.80 22.17 1.17
CA ALA A 385 8.71 21.91 0.06
C ALA A 385 9.52 20.60 0.23
N GLU A 386 9.86 20.25 1.47
CA GLU A 386 10.53 18.98 1.82
C GLU A 386 9.52 17.85 2.03
N TYR A 387 8.27 18.19 2.39
CA TYR A 387 7.17 17.25 2.61
C TYR A 387 5.97 17.54 1.70
N PRO A 388 6.11 17.39 0.37
CA PRO A 388 5.01 17.63 -0.55
C PRO A 388 3.84 16.66 -0.36
N TYR A 389 2.67 17.07 -0.85
CA TYR A 389 1.44 16.29 -0.86
C TYR A 389 1.34 15.45 -2.14
N GLY A 390 1.19 14.13 -2.02
CA GLY A 390 0.96 13.21 -3.13
C GLY A 390 2.22 12.71 -3.85
N ILE A 391 3.42 12.90 -3.27
CA ILE A 391 4.67 12.38 -3.86
C ILE A 391 4.68 10.86 -3.99
N ASP A 392 4.15 10.14 -2.99
CA ASP A 392 4.10 8.67 -3.02
C ASP A 392 3.06 8.17 -4.01
N GLY A 393 1.93 8.88 -4.13
CA GLY A 393 0.97 8.63 -5.20
C GLY A 393 1.59 8.81 -6.58
N LEU A 394 2.42 9.83 -6.78
CA LEU A 394 3.13 10.07 -8.04
C LEU A 394 4.14 8.95 -8.35
N ILE A 395 4.79 8.38 -7.33
CA ILE A 395 5.61 7.17 -7.48
C ILE A 395 4.76 6.00 -8.00
N VAL A 396 3.62 5.74 -7.38
CA VAL A 396 2.73 4.65 -7.78
C VAL A 396 2.24 4.86 -9.21
N TYR A 397 1.82 6.08 -9.59
CA TYR A 397 1.49 6.43 -10.97
C TYR A 397 2.63 6.10 -11.93
N SER A 398 3.86 6.50 -11.59
CA SER A 398 5.05 6.27 -12.42
C SER A 398 5.33 4.78 -12.64
N LEU A 399 5.22 3.96 -11.58
CA LEU A 399 5.38 2.50 -11.65
C LEU A 399 4.27 1.83 -12.47
N LEU A 400 3.03 2.30 -12.36
CA LEU A 400 1.92 1.78 -13.15
C LEU A 400 2.09 2.09 -14.64
N ILE A 401 2.45 3.33 -15.00
CA ILE A 401 2.71 3.67 -16.40
C ILE A 401 3.87 2.84 -16.95
N HIS A 402 4.94 2.64 -16.16
CA HIS A 402 6.02 1.73 -16.55
C HIS A 402 5.53 0.29 -16.77
N PHE A 403 4.70 -0.24 -15.87
CA PHE A 403 4.13 -1.58 -16.00
C PHE A 403 3.29 -1.73 -17.27
N TYR A 404 2.41 -0.77 -17.54
CA TYR A 404 1.60 -0.78 -18.76
C TYR A 404 2.45 -0.70 -20.03
N ASN A 405 3.45 0.18 -20.07
CA ASN A 405 4.37 0.31 -21.20
C ASN A 405 5.22 -0.96 -21.43
N ALA A 406 5.60 -1.64 -20.37
CA ALA A 406 6.51 -2.79 -20.46
C ALA A 406 5.79 -4.12 -20.71
N PHE A 407 4.56 -4.28 -20.23
CA PHE A 407 3.88 -5.58 -20.18
C PHE A 407 2.49 -5.62 -20.81
N HIS A 408 1.87 -4.47 -21.09
CA HIS A 408 0.57 -4.37 -21.74
C HIS A 408 -0.56 -5.16 -21.05
N LYS A 409 -0.54 -5.20 -19.71
CA LYS A 409 -1.57 -5.88 -18.89
C LYS A 409 -2.42 -4.88 -18.11
N PRO A 410 -3.74 -5.09 -18.00
CA PRO A 410 -4.61 -4.22 -17.23
C PRO A 410 -4.41 -4.35 -15.72
N VAL A 411 -4.60 -3.24 -15.00
CA VAL A 411 -4.52 -3.15 -13.55
C VAL A 411 -5.83 -2.60 -12.98
N PHE A 412 -6.51 -3.38 -12.16
CA PHE A 412 -7.69 -2.98 -11.41
C PHE A 412 -7.30 -2.56 -10.00
N ILE A 413 -7.74 -1.39 -9.55
CA ILE A 413 -7.34 -0.81 -8.26
C ILE A 413 -8.58 -0.41 -7.48
N VAL A 414 -8.56 -0.66 -6.17
CA VAL A 414 -9.47 -0.07 -5.17
C VAL A 414 -8.64 0.55 -4.05
N SER A 415 -9.20 1.53 -3.33
CA SER A 415 -8.49 2.18 -2.22
C SER A 415 -8.55 1.39 -0.92
N GLY A 416 -7.50 1.53 -0.12
CA GLY A 416 -7.39 1.15 1.28
C GLY A 416 -7.56 2.34 2.21
N ASN A 417 -7.29 2.17 3.49
CA ASN A 417 -7.44 3.25 4.47
C ASN A 417 -6.28 4.24 4.44
N HIS A 418 -5.08 3.81 4.04
CA HIS A 418 -3.91 4.69 4.03
C HIS A 418 -3.95 5.75 2.92
N GLU A 419 -4.70 5.53 1.84
CA GLU A 419 -5.00 6.58 0.87
C GLU A 419 -5.72 7.79 1.50
N ALA A 420 -6.39 7.59 2.65
CA ALA A 420 -7.06 8.65 3.42
C ALA A 420 -6.18 9.30 4.51
N TYR A 421 -4.95 8.83 4.72
CA TYR A 421 -4.06 9.34 5.78
C TYR A 421 -3.25 10.55 5.27
N GLU A 422 -3.26 11.66 6.00
CA GLU A 422 -2.56 12.88 5.55
C GLU A 422 -1.12 12.93 6.05
N TYR A 423 -0.90 12.71 7.36
CA TYR A 423 0.36 13.05 8.02
C TYR A 423 1.26 11.83 8.24
N PRO A 424 2.59 11.98 8.08
CA PRO A 424 3.54 10.95 8.47
C PRO A 424 3.59 10.78 10.00
N TYR A 425 4.11 9.64 10.43
CA TYR A 425 4.45 9.34 11.81
C TYR A 425 5.86 8.72 11.88
N GLY A 426 6.43 8.70 13.09
CA GLY A 426 7.76 8.13 13.34
C GLY A 426 7.82 6.63 13.09
N ILE A 427 9.02 6.07 12.95
CA ILE A 427 9.22 4.63 12.65
C ILE A 427 8.79 3.69 13.78
N SER A 428 8.63 4.19 15.01
CA SER A 428 8.12 3.42 16.15
C SER A 428 7.26 4.34 17.02
N PRO A 429 6.06 4.72 16.54
CA PRO A 429 5.25 5.75 17.15
C PRO A 429 4.83 5.38 18.58
N ARG A 430 4.74 6.37 19.45
CA ARG A 430 4.33 6.19 20.85
C ARG A 430 3.10 7.04 21.16
N ILE A 431 2.09 6.43 21.79
CA ILE A 431 0.90 7.10 22.33
C ILE A 431 0.88 6.82 23.84
N LEU A 432 0.86 7.89 24.64
CA LEU A 432 0.92 7.81 26.11
C LEU A 432 2.11 6.95 26.62
N GLY A 433 3.26 7.04 25.93
CA GLY A 433 4.48 6.27 26.23
C GLY A 433 4.44 4.80 25.80
N LYS A 434 3.30 4.30 25.30
CA LYS A 434 3.18 2.93 24.76
C LYS A 434 3.35 2.94 23.25
N ARG A 435 3.85 1.84 22.70
CA ARG A 435 3.97 1.67 21.25
C ARG A 435 2.58 1.62 20.61
N ALA A 436 2.37 2.40 19.56
CA ALA A 436 1.07 2.51 18.88
C ALA A 436 0.93 1.54 17.71
N ASN A 437 2.04 1.19 17.07
CA ASN A 437 2.13 0.14 16.06
C ASN A 437 3.53 -0.48 16.12
N ASP A 438 3.58 -1.75 16.55
CA ASP A 438 4.82 -2.50 16.74
C ASP A 438 5.32 -3.16 15.46
N GLY A 439 4.52 -3.20 14.40
CA GLY A 439 4.90 -3.80 13.12
C GLY A 439 5.91 -2.98 12.32
N ILE A 440 5.88 -1.65 12.45
CA ILE A 440 6.59 -0.74 11.52
C ILE A 440 8.11 -1.00 11.43
N PRO A 441 8.88 -1.20 12.53
CA PRO A 441 10.29 -1.55 12.41
C PRO A 441 10.54 -2.86 11.64
N LEU A 442 9.71 -3.89 11.91
CA LEU A 442 9.77 -5.19 11.25
C LEU A 442 9.42 -5.10 9.77
N ASP A 443 8.46 -4.26 9.39
CA ASP A 443 8.11 -4.01 7.97
C ASP A 443 9.34 -3.60 7.14
N HIS A 444 10.31 -2.97 7.81
CA HIS A 444 11.57 -2.51 7.24
C HIS A 444 12.71 -3.53 7.36
N ASN A 445 12.43 -4.75 7.85
CA ASN A 445 13.40 -5.80 8.13
C ASN A 445 14.50 -5.35 9.13
N LEU A 446 14.13 -4.51 10.11
CA LEU A 446 15.02 -3.96 11.13
C LEU A 446 14.55 -4.35 12.54
N THR A 447 15.50 -4.54 13.46
CA THR A 447 15.26 -4.58 14.90
C THR A 447 14.76 -3.22 15.38
N PHE A 448 14.17 -3.14 16.58
CA PHE A 448 13.73 -1.85 17.12
C PHE A 448 14.89 -0.85 17.23
N TYR A 449 16.05 -1.33 17.71
CA TYR A 449 17.25 -0.49 17.86
C TYR A 449 17.73 0.03 16.52
N GLU A 450 17.83 -0.84 15.51
CA GLU A 450 18.27 -0.45 14.16
C GLU A 450 17.31 0.55 13.52
N ALA A 451 15.99 0.30 13.58
CA ALA A 451 15.00 1.20 13.00
C ALA A 451 15.03 2.60 13.63
N ILE A 452 15.10 2.67 14.96
CA ILE A 452 15.16 3.95 15.70
C ILE A 452 16.51 4.65 15.47
N LEU A 453 17.61 3.88 15.32
CA LEU A 453 18.91 4.45 14.98
C LEU A 453 18.93 5.04 13.57
N LEU A 454 18.33 4.35 12.60
CA LEU A 454 18.23 4.82 11.22
C LEU A 454 17.35 6.07 11.12
N TYR A 455 16.19 6.06 11.78
CA TYR A 455 15.21 7.16 11.70
C TYR A 455 15.61 8.40 12.52
N GLY A 456 16.16 8.19 13.72
CA GLY A 456 16.63 9.28 14.58
C GLY A 456 15.65 9.75 15.66
N PRO A 457 15.89 10.93 16.28
CA PRO A 457 15.18 11.40 17.47
C PRO A 457 13.66 11.65 17.31
N GLY A 458 13.13 11.66 16.09
CA GLY A 458 11.69 11.79 15.81
C GLY A 458 10.92 10.47 15.77
N TYR A 459 11.56 9.34 16.13
CA TYR A 459 11.03 7.99 15.93
C TYR A 459 9.66 7.73 16.58
N ASP A 460 9.36 8.42 17.68
CA ASP A 460 8.18 8.18 18.53
C ASP A 460 6.99 9.07 18.16
N LYS A 461 7.18 10.04 17.27
CA LYS A 461 6.21 11.12 17.01
C LYS A 461 4.94 10.59 16.33
N VAL A 462 3.80 11.00 16.86
CA VAL A 462 2.48 10.86 16.23
C VAL A 462 1.91 12.25 15.99
N LEU A 463 1.87 12.69 14.72
CA LEU A 463 1.47 14.05 14.39
C LEU A 463 -0.06 14.26 14.46
N LYS A 464 -0.83 13.19 14.21
CA LYS A 464 -2.29 13.18 14.26
C LYS A 464 -2.77 11.76 14.60
N ILE A 465 -3.42 11.60 15.76
CA ILE A 465 -3.93 10.30 16.23
C ILE A 465 -5.07 9.81 15.31
N HIS A 466 -6.01 10.68 14.95
CA HIS A 466 -7.07 10.37 13.97
C HIS A 466 -6.67 10.87 12.59
N ASN A 467 -5.81 10.11 11.91
CA ASN A 467 -5.20 10.58 10.67
C ASN A 467 -6.14 10.53 9.47
N PHE A 468 -7.05 9.54 9.44
CA PHE A 468 -8.05 9.35 8.40
C PHE A 468 -8.87 10.62 8.11
N ALA A 469 -8.89 11.03 6.84
CA ALA A 469 -9.79 12.04 6.32
C ALA A 469 -10.15 11.66 4.88
N LYS A 470 -11.45 11.46 4.62
CA LYS A 470 -11.93 10.96 3.34
C LYS A 470 -11.63 11.89 2.16
N GLU A 471 -11.44 13.18 2.42
CA GLU A 471 -11.05 14.17 1.41
C GLU A 471 -9.66 13.88 0.81
N ASN A 472 -8.82 13.07 1.46
CA ASN A 472 -7.54 12.68 0.91
C ASN A 472 -7.67 11.64 -0.23
N PHE A 473 -8.79 10.92 -0.30
CA PHE A 473 -9.11 10.06 -1.44
C PHE A 473 -9.26 10.84 -2.75
N ASP A 474 -9.47 12.17 -2.70
CA ASP A 474 -9.55 13.02 -3.88
C ASP A 474 -8.31 12.85 -4.77
N TRP A 475 -7.12 12.68 -4.18
CA TRP A 475 -5.89 12.45 -4.93
C TRP A 475 -5.94 11.12 -5.68
N PHE A 476 -6.32 10.04 -5.00
CA PHE A 476 -6.51 8.71 -5.59
C PHE A 476 -7.55 8.77 -6.73
N ALA A 477 -8.70 9.41 -6.47
CA ALA A 477 -9.80 9.46 -7.42
C ALA A 477 -9.47 10.25 -8.69
N THR A 478 -8.67 11.30 -8.54
CA THR A 478 -8.25 12.19 -9.63
C THR A 478 -7.20 11.55 -10.52
N VAL A 479 -6.32 10.71 -9.98
CA VAL A 479 -5.14 10.18 -10.70
C VAL A 479 -5.34 8.74 -11.18
N PHE A 480 -6.00 7.89 -10.41
CA PHE A 480 -6.12 6.46 -10.72
C PHE A 480 -7.48 6.06 -11.25
N SER A 481 -8.56 6.41 -10.55
CA SER A 481 -9.91 5.96 -10.91
C SER A 481 -10.98 6.89 -10.37
N PRO A 482 -11.94 7.37 -11.20
CA PRO A 482 -13.02 8.21 -10.70
C PRO A 482 -14.06 7.44 -9.86
N PHE A 483 -13.90 6.12 -9.74
CA PHE A 483 -14.84 5.23 -9.07
C PHE A 483 -14.40 4.87 -7.66
N SER A 484 -15.33 4.94 -6.72
CA SER A 484 -15.18 4.36 -5.38
C SER A 484 -15.39 2.85 -5.43
N ASP A 485 -16.40 2.38 -6.16
CA ASP A 485 -16.69 0.95 -6.34
C ASP A 485 -17.09 0.70 -7.78
N TYR A 486 -16.80 -0.48 -8.32
CA TYR A 486 -17.17 -0.82 -9.69
C TYR A 486 -17.28 -2.32 -9.90
N ALA A 487 -17.96 -2.70 -10.97
CA ALA A 487 -18.10 -4.08 -11.39
C ALA A 487 -17.87 -4.25 -12.89
N VAL A 488 -16.98 -5.18 -13.24
CA VAL A 488 -16.60 -5.50 -14.61
C VAL A 488 -17.07 -6.91 -14.94
N THR A 489 -17.54 -7.10 -16.17
CA THR A 489 -17.93 -8.42 -16.70
C THR A 489 -17.11 -8.66 -17.96
N TYR A 490 -16.49 -9.83 -18.05
CA TYR A 490 -15.74 -10.30 -19.21
C TYR A 490 -16.04 -11.78 -19.40
N GLY A 491 -16.59 -12.17 -20.54
CA GLY A 491 -16.99 -13.55 -20.81
C GLY A 491 -17.84 -14.15 -19.68
N GLU A 492 -17.28 -15.17 -19.00
CA GLU A 492 -17.95 -15.87 -17.90
C GLU A 492 -17.49 -15.38 -16.50
N GLN A 493 -16.61 -14.36 -16.47
CA GLN A 493 -16.01 -13.80 -15.27
C GLN A 493 -16.66 -12.46 -14.88
N LYS A 494 -16.87 -12.28 -13.57
CA LYS A 494 -17.32 -11.03 -12.97
C LYS A 494 -16.34 -10.61 -11.88
N LEU A 495 -15.86 -9.38 -11.98
CA LEU A 495 -14.99 -8.75 -10.99
C LEU A 495 -15.78 -7.63 -10.29
N ILE A 496 -15.80 -7.62 -8.96
CA ILE A 496 -16.43 -6.56 -8.16
C ILE A 496 -15.37 -5.97 -7.24
N GLY A 497 -15.02 -4.70 -7.47
CA GLY A 497 -14.08 -3.95 -6.65
C GLY A 497 -14.82 -3.03 -5.70
N LEU A 498 -14.58 -3.20 -4.40
CA LEU A 498 -15.15 -2.36 -3.34
C LEU A 498 -14.03 -1.59 -2.60
N ALA A 499 -14.14 -0.28 -2.53
CA ALA A 499 -13.21 0.56 -1.76
C ALA A 499 -13.44 0.44 -0.25
N TRP A 500 -12.51 1.01 0.53
CA TRP A 500 -12.56 1.07 2.00
C TRP A 500 -13.78 1.81 2.57
N GLY A 501 -14.38 2.72 1.81
CA GLY A 501 -15.49 3.57 2.27
C GLY A 501 -15.02 4.84 3.00
N ASP A 502 -15.98 5.53 3.62
CA ASP A 502 -15.85 6.92 4.08
C ASP A 502 -15.34 7.08 5.52
N GLY A 503 -15.05 5.97 6.21
CA GLY A 503 -14.72 6.02 7.63
C GLY A 503 -13.92 4.84 8.15
N GLU A 504 -13.26 5.10 9.26
CA GLU A 504 -12.39 4.16 9.95
C GLU A 504 -12.67 4.22 11.45
N HIS A 505 -12.74 3.05 12.08
CA HIS A 505 -12.86 2.92 13.51
C HIS A 505 -11.58 2.35 14.12
N PHE A 506 -10.93 3.16 14.94
CA PHE A 506 -9.67 2.82 15.61
C PHE A 506 -9.86 2.53 17.12
N LEU A 507 -10.90 3.10 17.76
CA LEU A 507 -10.98 3.23 19.23
C LEU A 507 -11.61 2.06 20.00
N ASP A 508 -12.50 1.26 19.43
CA ASP A 508 -13.13 0.15 20.19
C ASP A 508 -12.16 -1.01 20.46
N ASN A 509 -11.05 -1.05 19.72
CA ASN A 509 -9.92 -1.94 19.96
C ASN A 509 -8.89 -1.36 20.98
N TRP A 510 -9.06 -0.10 21.39
CA TRP A 510 -8.20 0.66 22.30
C TRP A 510 -8.58 0.39 23.77
N SER A 511 -8.44 -0.85 24.21
CA SER A 511 -8.32 -1.07 25.66
C SER A 511 -6.89 -0.78 26.09
N LEU A 512 -6.70 -0.06 27.18
CA LEU A 512 -5.38 0.18 27.81
C LEU A 512 -4.57 -1.11 28.10
N ALA A 513 -5.23 -2.28 28.04
CA ALA A 513 -4.69 -3.61 28.28
C ALA A 513 -4.33 -4.41 27.00
N THR A 514 -4.76 -4.00 25.80
CA THR A 514 -4.57 -4.77 24.54
C THR A 514 -3.46 -4.25 23.63
N PHE A 515 -2.70 -3.24 24.05
CA PHE A 515 -1.54 -2.68 23.32
C PHE A 515 -0.44 -3.69 22.94
N SER A 516 -0.51 -4.95 23.41
CA SER A 516 0.55 -5.95 23.28
C SER A 516 0.17 -7.23 22.51
N LYS A 517 -1.02 -7.32 21.90
CA LYS A 517 -1.47 -8.54 21.19
C LYS A 517 -1.89 -8.27 19.74
N GLY A 518 -0.94 -7.84 18.90
CA GLY A 518 -0.94 -8.04 17.44
C GLY A 518 -2.28 -8.03 16.67
N GLY A 519 -3.19 -7.10 17.00
CA GLY A 519 -4.56 -7.17 16.51
C GLY A 519 -5.45 -6.05 16.99
N THR A 520 -5.26 -4.86 16.40
CA THR A 520 -6.22 -3.75 16.47
C THR A 520 -6.28 -3.06 15.10
N LEU A 521 -6.29 -3.86 14.01
CA LEU A 521 -6.43 -3.34 12.65
C LEU A 521 -7.60 -2.35 12.61
N PRO A 522 -7.40 -1.16 12.04
CA PRO A 522 -8.50 -0.25 11.84
C PRO A 522 -9.65 -0.94 11.10
N ARG A 523 -10.89 -0.65 11.50
CA ARG A 523 -12.06 -1.26 10.87
C ARG A 523 -12.79 -0.26 9.98
N ALA A 524 -13.09 -0.65 8.75
CA ALA A 524 -13.98 0.06 7.85
C ALA A 524 -15.38 0.14 8.47
N THR A 525 -15.91 1.35 8.61
CA THR A 525 -17.19 1.59 9.30
C THR A 525 -18.40 1.28 8.44
N GLU A 526 -18.24 1.21 7.12
CA GLU A 526 -19.35 1.16 6.15
C GLU A 526 -19.06 0.19 5.00
N CYS A 527 -18.56 -1.02 5.29
CA CYS A 527 -18.17 -2.00 4.26
C CYS A 527 -18.62 -3.44 4.60
N PRO A 528 -19.67 -3.98 3.94
CA PRO A 528 -20.40 -3.37 2.83
C PRO A 528 -21.47 -2.37 3.27
N GLY A 529 -21.46 -1.17 2.68
CA GLY A 529 -22.53 -0.18 2.80
C GLY A 529 -23.64 -0.39 1.74
N ASN A 530 -24.76 0.34 1.86
CA ASN A 530 -25.91 0.18 0.96
C ASN A 530 -25.57 0.31 -0.53
N ALA A 531 -24.75 1.31 -0.90
CA ALA A 531 -24.35 1.52 -2.30
C ALA A 531 -23.54 0.33 -2.85
N GLN A 532 -22.67 -0.28 -2.02
CA GLN A 532 -21.90 -1.46 -2.39
C GLN A 532 -22.79 -2.70 -2.49
N ILE A 533 -23.77 -2.85 -1.59
CA ILE A 533 -24.77 -3.93 -1.66
C ILE A 533 -25.60 -3.82 -2.94
N THR A 534 -26.09 -2.62 -3.29
CA THR A 534 -26.87 -2.38 -4.50
C THR A 534 -26.07 -2.68 -5.77
N LEU A 535 -24.79 -2.29 -5.82
CA LEU A 535 -23.89 -2.62 -6.93
C LEU A 535 -23.69 -4.13 -7.05
N LYS A 536 -23.39 -4.80 -5.93
CA LYS A 536 -23.24 -6.26 -5.87
C LYS A 536 -24.50 -6.96 -6.36
N GLU A 537 -25.68 -6.60 -5.86
CA GLU A 537 -26.94 -7.27 -6.22
C GLU A 537 -27.33 -7.06 -7.69
N ASN A 538 -26.96 -5.93 -8.31
CA ASN A 538 -27.12 -5.72 -9.75
C ASN A 538 -26.29 -6.71 -10.59
N HIS A 539 -25.09 -7.09 -10.12
CA HIS A 539 -24.16 -7.93 -10.87
C HIS A 539 -24.20 -9.42 -10.47
N VAL A 540 -24.50 -9.70 -9.21
CA VAL A 540 -24.54 -11.03 -8.59
C VAL A 540 -25.82 -11.16 -7.77
N PRO A 541 -27.00 -11.11 -8.42
CA PRO A 541 -28.26 -11.34 -7.74
C PRO A 541 -28.37 -12.81 -7.33
N ARG A 542 -29.08 -13.08 -6.22
CA ARG A 542 -29.32 -14.45 -5.69
C ARG A 542 -29.80 -15.43 -6.75
N GLU A 543 -30.69 -14.99 -7.63
CA GLU A 543 -31.21 -15.84 -8.72
C GLU A 543 -30.14 -16.24 -9.74
N SER A 544 -29.13 -15.39 -9.99
CA SER A 544 -28.01 -15.75 -10.87
C SER A 544 -27.11 -16.83 -10.24
N ILE A 545 -26.96 -16.82 -8.92
CA ILE A 545 -26.17 -17.78 -8.17
C ILE A 545 -26.83 -19.16 -8.23
N LYS A 546 -28.14 -19.23 -8.00
CA LYS A 546 -28.91 -20.48 -8.13
C LYS A 546 -28.84 -21.07 -9.55
N LYS A 547 -28.91 -20.22 -10.58
CA LYS A 547 -28.86 -20.65 -11.98
C LYS A 547 -27.47 -21.15 -12.42
N ASN A 548 -26.41 -20.53 -11.91
CA ASN A 548 -25.04 -20.91 -12.24
C ASN A 548 -24.15 -20.79 -10.99
N PRO A 549 -24.14 -21.80 -10.11
CA PRO A 549 -23.37 -21.76 -8.86
C PRO A 549 -21.87 -21.73 -9.10
N ASP A 550 -21.40 -22.30 -10.23
CA ASP A 550 -19.98 -22.41 -10.56
C ASP A 550 -19.43 -21.22 -11.35
N ALA A 551 -20.23 -20.17 -11.58
CA ALA A 551 -19.77 -18.98 -12.32
C ALA A 551 -18.61 -18.28 -11.61
N MET A 552 -17.64 -17.79 -12.39
CA MET A 552 -16.46 -17.12 -11.85
C MET A 552 -16.79 -15.70 -11.38
N ARG A 553 -17.13 -15.58 -10.10
CA ARG A 553 -17.45 -14.31 -9.44
C ARG A 553 -16.38 -14.00 -8.40
N ILE A 554 -15.74 -12.84 -8.54
CA ILE A 554 -14.60 -12.45 -7.71
C ILE A 554 -14.91 -11.11 -7.07
N LEU A 555 -14.86 -11.07 -5.75
CA LEU A 555 -14.90 -9.85 -4.96
C LEU A 555 -13.46 -9.46 -4.60
N PHE A 556 -13.11 -8.19 -4.71
CA PHE A 556 -11.83 -7.69 -4.21
C PHE A 556 -12.00 -6.35 -3.50
N SER A 557 -11.31 -6.21 -2.36
CA SER A 557 -11.41 -5.04 -1.49
C SER A 557 -10.20 -4.95 -0.57
N HIS A 558 -9.86 -3.77 -0.07
CA HIS A 558 -8.81 -3.66 0.94
C HIS A 558 -9.25 -4.22 2.30
N PHE A 559 -10.48 -3.92 2.73
CA PHE A 559 -11.00 -4.39 4.02
C PHE A 559 -10.95 -5.93 4.09
N THR A 560 -10.31 -6.46 5.14
CA THR A 560 -10.14 -7.90 5.30
C THR A 560 -11.43 -8.52 5.83
N GLN A 561 -11.96 -9.53 5.14
CA GLN A 561 -13.16 -10.20 5.62
C GLN A 561 -12.83 -11.18 6.76
N ILE A 562 -11.85 -12.07 6.57
CA ILE A 562 -11.50 -13.09 7.58
C ILE A 562 -10.01 -13.01 7.84
N ASN A 563 -9.61 -12.84 9.10
CA ASN A 563 -8.22 -12.89 9.53
C ASN A 563 -8.12 -13.33 10.99
N TYR A 564 -7.10 -14.13 11.31
CA TYR A 564 -6.84 -14.59 12.67
C TYR A 564 -5.71 -13.78 13.30
N ALA A 565 -5.77 -13.60 14.62
CA ALA A 565 -4.70 -13.01 15.41
C ALA A 565 -3.37 -13.74 15.16
N LEU A 566 -2.27 -12.98 15.24
CA LEU A 566 -0.93 -13.50 14.94
C LEU A 566 -0.51 -14.65 15.88
N ASP A 567 -1.04 -14.72 17.10
CA ASP A 567 -0.77 -15.81 18.05
C ASP A 567 -1.56 -17.10 17.76
N LYS A 568 -2.47 -17.07 16.78
CA LYS A 568 -3.28 -18.24 16.37
C LYS A 568 -2.77 -18.84 15.06
N PRO A 569 -2.44 -20.14 15.03
CA PRO A 569 -2.18 -20.86 13.78
C PRO A 569 -3.41 -20.82 12.85
N LEU A 570 -3.18 -20.74 11.54
CA LEU A 570 -4.27 -20.71 10.55
C LEU A 570 -5.10 -22.00 10.52
N THR A 571 -4.47 -23.12 10.86
CA THR A 571 -5.06 -24.47 10.80
C THR A 571 -6.02 -24.77 11.95
N GLU A 572 -6.18 -23.85 12.91
CA GLU A 572 -7.19 -23.97 13.96
C GLU A 572 -8.57 -23.53 13.43
N LYS A 573 -9.64 -24.14 13.94
CA LYS A 573 -11.00 -23.67 13.65
C LYS A 573 -11.27 -22.42 14.49
N GLY A 574 -11.70 -21.36 13.82
CA GLY A 574 -12.01 -20.07 14.44
C GLY A 574 -13.48 -19.68 14.29
N GLU A 575 -13.98 -18.87 15.22
CA GLU A 575 -15.33 -18.30 15.17
C GLU A 575 -15.28 -16.80 14.86
N ILE A 576 -16.03 -16.39 13.84
CA ILE A 576 -16.25 -15.00 13.43
C ILE A 576 -17.63 -14.57 13.92
N ASN A 577 -17.70 -13.40 14.56
CA ASN A 577 -18.96 -12.83 15.02
C ASN A 577 -19.65 -12.10 13.85
N CYS A 578 -20.81 -12.55 13.38
CA CYS A 578 -21.44 -11.96 12.19
C CYS A 578 -22.44 -10.84 12.51
N ASN A 579 -22.46 -10.33 13.75
CA ASN A 579 -23.45 -9.34 14.21
C ASN A 579 -22.87 -7.92 14.22
N ASP A 580 -23.70 -6.92 13.92
CA ASP A 580 -23.31 -5.50 13.99
C ASP A 580 -23.46 -4.90 15.40
N PHE A 581 -24.35 -5.44 16.25
CA PHE A 581 -24.74 -4.81 17.54
C PHE A 581 -24.15 -5.49 18.79
N LEU A 582 -23.48 -6.64 18.63
CA LEU A 582 -22.82 -7.39 19.71
C LEU A 582 -21.31 -7.46 19.46
N GLU A 583 -20.63 -6.32 19.39
CA GLU A 583 -19.20 -6.17 19.00
C GLU A 583 -18.24 -6.79 20.04
N LYS A 584 -18.23 -8.12 20.16
CA LYS A 584 -17.18 -8.89 20.85
C LYS A 584 -16.47 -9.74 19.81
N TYR A 585 -15.27 -9.31 19.42
CA TYR A 585 -14.44 -10.00 18.45
C TYR A 585 -13.53 -11.01 19.18
N SER A 586 -13.45 -12.22 18.63
CA SER A 586 -12.55 -13.27 19.13
C SER A 586 -11.14 -13.09 18.53
N ASN A 587 -10.15 -13.84 19.03
CA ASN A 587 -8.81 -13.90 18.40
C ASN A 587 -8.82 -14.50 16.98
N TYR A 588 -9.98 -14.98 16.51
CA TYR A 588 -10.16 -15.45 15.14
C TYR A 588 -10.91 -14.43 14.27
N ASP A 589 -11.38 -13.31 14.83
CA ASP A 589 -12.16 -12.26 14.16
C ASP A 589 -11.38 -10.94 14.10
N HIS A 590 -10.19 -10.99 13.52
CA HIS A 590 -9.28 -9.85 13.35
C HIS A 590 -9.41 -9.23 11.94
N GLY A 591 -10.53 -9.44 11.25
CA GLY A 591 -10.84 -8.74 10.00
C GLY A 591 -11.17 -7.25 10.23
N SER A 592 -11.21 -6.48 9.15
CA SER A 592 -11.38 -5.02 9.18
C SER A 592 -12.84 -4.57 9.07
N VAL A 593 -13.81 -5.47 9.09
CA VAL A 593 -15.22 -5.11 8.87
C VAL A 593 -15.88 -4.74 10.20
N LYS A 594 -16.45 -3.53 10.32
CA LYS A 594 -17.24 -3.13 11.50
C LYS A 594 -18.74 -3.37 11.30
N ALA A 595 -19.33 -2.79 10.26
CA ALA A 595 -20.76 -2.87 9.96
C ALA A 595 -21.06 -3.62 8.67
N GLY A 596 -22.31 -4.05 8.47
CA GLY A 596 -22.72 -4.84 7.31
C GLY A 596 -22.32 -6.32 7.43
N ARG A 597 -22.01 -6.78 8.64
CA ARG A 597 -21.52 -8.13 8.93
C ARG A 597 -22.55 -9.22 8.58
N PRO A 598 -23.87 -9.06 8.87
CA PRO A 598 -24.85 -10.09 8.50
C PRO A 598 -24.92 -10.34 6.99
N GLU A 599 -24.85 -9.26 6.20
CA GLU A 599 -24.87 -9.34 4.74
C GLU A 599 -23.58 -9.98 4.20
N LEU A 600 -22.41 -9.48 4.63
CA LEU A 600 -21.13 -9.99 4.16
C LEU A 600 -20.90 -11.46 4.55
N TYR A 601 -20.99 -11.80 5.84
CA TYR A 601 -20.64 -13.14 6.30
C TYR A 601 -21.78 -14.14 6.07
N GLY A 602 -23.02 -13.74 6.35
CA GLY A 602 -24.19 -14.61 6.24
C GLY A 602 -24.62 -14.83 4.79
N GLU A 603 -24.81 -13.75 4.03
CA GLU A 603 -25.29 -13.85 2.65
C GLU A 603 -24.13 -14.09 1.68
N TRP A 604 -23.06 -13.30 1.71
CA TRP A 604 -22.07 -13.39 0.64
C TRP A 604 -21.11 -14.56 0.81
N LEU A 605 -20.55 -14.74 2.00
CA LEU A 605 -19.53 -15.77 2.25
C LEU A 605 -20.15 -17.14 2.55
N ALA A 606 -21.11 -17.23 3.48
CA ALA A 606 -21.69 -18.52 3.87
C ALA A 606 -22.58 -19.14 2.78
N GLN A 607 -23.28 -18.34 1.96
CA GLN A 607 -24.05 -18.84 0.81
C GLN A 607 -23.25 -18.93 -0.50
N ASN A 608 -21.93 -18.70 -0.44
CA ASN A 608 -21.01 -18.87 -1.58
C ASN A 608 -21.39 -18.03 -2.81
N HIS A 609 -21.72 -16.75 -2.59
CA HIS A 609 -22.03 -15.83 -3.68
C HIS A 609 -20.83 -15.56 -4.60
N PHE A 610 -19.61 -15.81 -4.11
CA PHE A 610 -18.36 -15.60 -4.82
C PHE A 610 -17.53 -16.88 -4.88
N ALA A 611 -16.82 -17.09 -5.99
CA ALA A 611 -15.81 -18.14 -6.08
C ALA A 611 -14.56 -17.76 -5.26
N TYR A 612 -14.19 -16.48 -5.31
CA TYR A 612 -13.04 -15.91 -4.60
C TYR A 612 -13.41 -14.57 -3.97
N THR A 613 -12.90 -14.32 -2.76
CA THR A 613 -12.72 -12.96 -2.26
C THR A 613 -11.24 -12.68 -2.09
N LEU A 614 -10.78 -11.51 -2.51
CA LEU A 614 -9.38 -11.08 -2.47
C LEU A 614 -9.28 -9.87 -1.56
N SER A 615 -8.48 -9.95 -0.50
CA SER A 615 -8.34 -8.85 0.46
C SER A 615 -6.92 -8.64 0.97
N GLY A 616 -6.69 -7.51 1.63
CA GLY A 616 -5.41 -7.10 2.21
C GLY A 616 -5.49 -6.76 3.69
N HIS A 617 -4.77 -5.71 4.09
CA HIS A 617 -4.73 -5.00 5.37
C HIS A 617 -4.13 -5.78 6.56
N SER A 618 -4.17 -7.11 6.56
CA SER A 618 -3.65 -7.89 7.69
C SER A 618 -2.15 -8.18 7.63
N HIS A 619 -1.53 -7.99 6.45
CA HIS A 619 -0.16 -8.40 6.15
C HIS A 619 0.11 -9.90 6.41
N ARG A 620 -0.92 -10.73 6.57
CA ARG A 620 -0.82 -12.16 6.85
C ARG A 620 -1.54 -12.94 5.77
N ALA A 621 -0.75 -13.62 4.93
CA ALA A 621 -1.30 -14.49 3.90
C ALA A 621 -2.10 -15.64 4.54
N GLY A 622 -3.33 -15.81 4.08
CA GLY A 622 -4.23 -16.86 4.54
C GLY A 622 -5.36 -17.13 3.55
N LEU A 623 -5.70 -18.40 3.39
CA LEU A 623 -6.82 -18.85 2.57
C LEU A 623 -7.86 -19.51 3.46
N TYR A 624 -9.02 -18.87 3.57
CA TYR A 624 -10.09 -19.25 4.50
C TYR A 624 -11.31 -19.81 3.78
N ARG A 625 -12.05 -20.66 4.48
CA ARG A 625 -13.40 -21.12 4.11
C ARG A 625 -14.35 -21.09 5.28
N CYS A 626 -15.62 -20.88 4.98
CA CYS A 626 -16.71 -21.14 5.90
C CYS A 626 -16.90 -22.66 6.06
N LEU A 627 -16.99 -23.11 7.31
CA LEU A 627 -17.32 -24.50 7.68
C LEU A 627 -18.80 -24.64 8.07
N ASN A 628 -19.30 -23.69 8.85
CA ASN A 628 -20.67 -23.64 9.33
C ASN A 628 -21.08 -22.19 9.57
N TYR A 629 -22.38 -21.92 9.45
CA TYR A 629 -22.99 -20.65 9.81
C TYR A 629 -24.17 -20.93 10.74
N ASP A 630 -24.05 -20.49 11.99
CA ASP A 630 -25.11 -20.61 12.98
C ASP A 630 -25.94 -19.33 13.00
N ASP A 631 -27.22 -19.47 12.68
CA ASP A 631 -28.23 -18.43 12.80
C ASP A 631 -29.26 -18.88 13.85
N ASN A 632 -28.92 -18.65 15.12
CA ASN A 632 -29.80 -19.08 16.21
C ASN A 632 -30.92 -18.06 16.45
N LEU A 633 -32.06 -18.59 16.94
CA LEU A 633 -33.27 -17.81 17.25
C LEU A 633 -33.07 -16.70 18.30
N LEU A 634 -31.96 -16.72 19.03
CA LEU A 634 -31.60 -15.70 20.03
C LEU A 634 -30.86 -14.49 19.42
N GLY A 635 -30.72 -14.44 18.09
CA GLY A 635 -30.17 -13.31 17.36
C GLY A 635 -28.64 -13.23 17.34
N ARG A 636 -27.93 -14.30 17.74
CA ARG A 636 -26.46 -14.37 17.60
C ARG A 636 -26.10 -15.14 16.34
N LYS A 637 -25.53 -14.43 15.36
CA LYS A 637 -25.01 -15.02 14.12
C LYS A 637 -23.51 -15.21 14.22
N ASN A 638 -23.04 -16.44 14.02
CA ASN A 638 -21.61 -16.77 14.06
C ASN A 638 -21.23 -17.62 12.85
N MET A 639 -20.03 -17.42 12.32
CA MET A 639 -19.47 -18.22 11.24
C MET A 639 -18.22 -18.95 11.72
N THR A 640 -18.26 -20.28 11.68
CA THR A 640 -17.06 -21.10 11.91
C THR A 640 -16.23 -21.14 10.65
N THR A 641 -14.95 -20.81 10.76
CA THR A 641 -13.99 -20.77 9.66
C THR A 641 -12.81 -21.68 9.92
N LEU A 642 -12.08 -22.00 8.85
CA LEU A 642 -10.78 -22.66 8.91
C LEU A 642 -9.87 -22.02 7.87
N GLY A 643 -8.67 -21.65 8.28
CA GLY A 643 -7.62 -21.10 7.43
C GLY A 643 -6.61 -22.15 7.00
N HIS A 644 -5.92 -21.84 5.90
CA HIS A 644 -4.75 -22.57 5.43
C HIS A 644 -3.75 -21.56 4.89
N TYR A 645 -2.45 -21.89 5.00
CA TYR A 645 -1.44 -21.14 4.27
C TYR A 645 -1.58 -21.42 2.75
N PRO A 646 -1.57 -20.41 1.86
CA PRO A 646 -1.87 -20.58 0.43
C PRO A 646 -1.01 -21.59 -0.35
N GLU A 647 0.17 -21.95 0.15
CA GLU A 647 1.04 -22.96 -0.48
C GLU A 647 1.12 -24.28 0.32
N SER A 648 0.26 -24.48 1.31
CA SER A 648 0.27 -25.69 2.13
C SER A 648 -0.14 -26.93 1.33
N GLU A 649 0.57 -28.05 1.49
CA GLU A 649 0.20 -29.35 0.92
C GLU A 649 -1.20 -29.82 1.37
N ASN A 650 -1.62 -29.44 2.59
CA ASN A 650 -2.94 -29.75 3.14
C ASN A 650 -4.09 -29.09 2.34
N LEU A 651 -3.81 -28.11 1.48
CA LEU A 651 -4.81 -27.54 0.58
C LEU A 651 -5.39 -28.56 -0.39
N GLN A 652 -4.60 -29.55 -0.80
CA GLN A 652 -5.09 -30.63 -1.68
C GLN A 652 -6.13 -31.52 -0.97
N GLN A 653 -6.04 -31.64 0.35
CA GLN A 653 -6.98 -32.41 1.17
C GLN A 653 -8.21 -31.60 1.59
N ALA A 654 -8.18 -30.27 1.42
CA ALA A 654 -9.28 -29.41 1.79
C ALA A 654 -10.41 -29.44 0.74
N HIS A 655 -11.63 -29.73 1.19
CA HIS A 655 -12.82 -29.66 0.33
C HIS A 655 -13.21 -28.19 0.02
N TRP A 656 -12.87 -27.71 -1.17
CA TRP A 656 -13.19 -26.37 -1.66
C TRP A 656 -14.40 -26.30 -2.60
N ARG A 657 -14.89 -27.45 -3.08
CA ARG A 657 -15.95 -27.49 -4.09
C ARG A 657 -17.21 -26.79 -3.59
N GLY A 658 -17.71 -25.84 -4.38
CA GLY A 658 -18.90 -25.05 -4.06
C GLY A 658 -18.74 -24.08 -2.90
N ARG A 659 -17.50 -23.81 -2.44
CA ARG A 659 -17.21 -22.89 -1.33
C ARG A 659 -16.46 -21.66 -1.79
N THR A 660 -16.78 -20.50 -1.20
CA THR A 660 -15.98 -19.28 -1.37
C THR A 660 -14.56 -19.50 -0.85
N LYS A 661 -13.58 -19.14 -1.68
CA LYS A 661 -12.16 -19.09 -1.31
C LYS A 661 -11.84 -17.66 -0.86
N ALA A 662 -11.84 -17.41 0.44
CA ALA A 662 -11.53 -16.08 0.99
C ALA A 662 -10.02 -15.94 1.19
N LEU A 663 -9.35 -15.28 0.24
CA LEU A 663 -7.91 -15.06 0.23
C LEU A 663 -7.59 -13.70 0.84
N VAL A 664 -6.68 -13.73 1.81
CA VAL A 664 -5.98 -12.54 2.30
C VAL A 664 -4.56 -12.61 1.77
N SER A 665 -4.14 -11.56 1.06
CA SER A 665 -2.79 -11.45 0.53
C SER A 665 -1.79 -11.21 1.66
N ALA A 666 -0.55 -11.67 1.44
CA ALA A 666 0.58 -11.05 2.13
C ALA A 666 0.74 -9.59 1.67
N SER A 667 1.56 -8.85 2.40
CA SER A 667 1.95 -7.51 1.98
C SER A 667 2.91 -7.54 0.79
N ALA A 668 2.69 -6.67 -0.20
CA ALA A 668 3.54 -6.52 -1.38
C ALA A 668 4.73 -5.56 -1.17
N GLY A 669 4.77 -4.82 -0.07
CA GLY A 669 5.87 -3.90 0.28
C GLY A 669 6.55 -4.28 1.59
N PRO A 670 5.92 -4.02 2.74
CA PRO A 670 6.34 -4.46 4.07
C PRO A 670 6.67 -5.95 4.20
N ILE A 671 7.58 -6.32 5.12
CA ILE A 671 7.79 -7.70 5.55
C ILE A 671 6.53 -8.23 6.26
N PRO A 672 5.80 -9.20 5.68
CA PRO A 672 4.63 -9.78 6.32
C PRO A 672 5.00 -10.66 7.53
N LYS A 673 4.05 -10.77 8.45
CA LYS A 673 4.11 -11.74 9.54
C LYS A 673 3.37 -13.02 9.17
N GLN A 674 3.87 -14.14 9.67
CA GLN A 674 3.24 -15.44 9.53
C GLN A 674 3.39 -16.26 10.82
N ASN A 675 2.43 -17.16 11.02
CA ASN A 675 2.45 -18.15 12.07
C ASN A 675 1.86 -19.45 11.51
N HIS A 676 2.74 -20.40 11.20
CA HIS A 676 2.39 -21.68 10.62
C HIS A 676 1.95 -22.69 11.69
N GLU A 677 2.69 -22.81 12.80
CA GLU A 677 2.53 -23.85 13.83
C GLU A 677 2.77 -23.35 15.27
N GLY A 678 2.65 -22.05 15.52
CA GLY A 678 2.90 -21.42 16.82
C GLY A 678 4.36 -21.01 17.03
N GLU A 679 5.18 -21.00 15.99
CA GLU A 679 6.58 -20.59 16.04
C GLU A 679 6.75 -19.10 16.35
N MET A 680 7.90 -18.77 16.93
CA MET A 680 8.34 -17.40 17.22
C MET A 680 7.31 -16.58 18.02
N SER A 681 6.46 -17.25 18.81
CA SER A 681 5.35 -16.64 19.54
C SER A 681 4.44 -15.79 18.63
N GLY A 682 4.19 -16.25 17.41
CA GLY A 682 3.39 -15.54 16.41
C GLY A 682 4.12 -14.40 15.69
N GLN A 683 5.43 -14.26 15.88
CA GLN A 683 6.27 -13.25 15.21
C GLN A 683 7.09 -13.84 14.04
N GLY A 684 6.65 -14.97 13.48
CA GLY A 684 7.27 -15.50 12.26
C GLY A 684 7.16 -14.47 11.13
N MET A 685 8.12 -14.46 10.21
CA MET A 685 8.18 -13.52 9.10
C MET A 685 8.34 -14.26 7.77
N GLU A 686 7.86 -13.62 6.71
CA GLU A 686 7.97 -14.12 5.34
C GLU A 686 8.39 -12.99 4.38
N TYR A 687 8.73 -13.33 3.14
CA TYR A 687 8.97 -12.36 2.09
C TYR A 687 7.70 -11.56 1.78
N PRO A 688 7.83 -10.25 1.48
CA PRO A 688 6.81 -9.51 0.77
C PRO A 688 6.40 -10.29 -0.49
N SER A 689 5.11 -10.41 -0.74
CA SER A 689 4.60 -11.25 -1.82
C SER A 689 3.22 -10.82 -2.32
N GLY A 690 2.94 -11.15 -3.58
CA GLY A 690 1.61 -11.12 -4.16
C GLY A 690 1.06 -12.52 -4.39
N SER A 691 -0.23 -12.64 -4.66
CA SER A 691 -0.88 -13.92 -4.98
C SER A 691 -1.07 -14.09 -6.49
N LYS A 692 -0.61 -15.21 -7.05
CA LYS A 692 -0.95 -15.65 -8.41
C LYS A 692 -2.12 -16.62 -8.33
N ILE A 693 -3.17 -16.33 -9.10
CA ILE A 693 -4.44 -17.04 -9.06
C ILE A 693 -4.76 -17.56 -10.46
N ILE A 694 -4.57 -18.86 -10.65
CA ILE A 694 -4.94 -19.58 -11.86
C ILE A 694 -6.40 -19.99 -11.73
N LEU A 695 -7.23 -19.49 -12.65
CA LEU A 695 -8.68 -19.68 -12.67
C LEU A 695 -9.15 -20.62 -13.78
N ASN A 696 -8.35 -20.73 -14.86
CA ASN A 696 -8.58 -21.65 -15.96
C ASN A 696 -7.90 -23.00 -15.70
N GLY A 697 -8.57 -24.10 -16.06
CA GLY A 697 -8.01 -25.45 -15.88
C GLY A 697 -7.93 -25.86 -14.41
N GLU A 698 -6.76 -26.36 -13.99
CA GLU A 698 -6.50 -26.71 -12.59
C GLU A 698 -6.32 -25.43 -11.76
N GLN A 699 -7.38 -25.04 -11.04
CA GLN A 699 -7.36 -23.83 -10.21
C GLN A 699 -6.29 -23.92 -9.13
N LYS A 700 -5.41 -22.92 -9.08
CA LYS A 700 -4.27 -22.88 -8.17
C LYS A 700 -4.02 -21.48 -7.63
N ILE A 701 -3.65 -21.40 -6.36
CA ILE A 701 -3.13 -20.17 -5.73
C ILE A 701 -1.67 -20.44 -5.35
N THR A 702 -0.78 -19.50 -5.67
CA THR A 702 0.64 -19.53 -5.27
C THR A 702 1.09 -18.13 -4.88
N LEU A 703 2.13 -18.02 -4.07
CA LEU A 703 2.71 -16.74 -3.69
C LEU A 703 3.92 -16.41 -4.58
N VAL A 704 3.90 -15.21 -5.14
CA VAL A 704 5.04 -14.64 -5.87
C VAL A 704 5.80 -13.76 -4.90
N LYS A 705 6.97 -14.22 -4.46
CA LYS A 705 7.80 -13.57 -3.43
C LYS A 705 8.72 -12.52 -4.06
N SER A 706 8.94 -11.40 -3.37
CA SER A 706 9.89 -10.38 -3.80
C SER A 706 11.28 -10.98 -3.95
N GLY A 707 11.93 -10.68 -5.07
CA GLY A 707 13.32 -11.06 -5.34
C GLY A 707 14.35 -10.08 -4.76
N CYS A 708 13.93 -9.01 -4.09
CA CYS A 708 14.86 -8.02 -3.53
C CYS A 708 15.66 -8.64 -2.36
N PRO A 709 17.00 -8.49 -2.32
CA PRO A 709 17.81 -9.04 -1.23
C PRO A 709 17.43 -8.54 0.17
N THR A 710 17.08 -7.26 0.28
CA THR A 710 16.66 -6.63 1.55
C THR A 710 15.28 -7.07 2.02
N ALA A 711 14.49 -7.70 1.15
CA ALA A 711 13.17 -8.25 1.45
C ALA A 711 13.23 -9.64 2.12
N LYS A 712 14.41 -10.28 2.17
CA LYS A 712 14.60 -11.54 2.87
C LYS A 712 14.60 -11.31 4.39
N PRO A 713 13.64 -11.83 5.15
CA PRO A 713 13.57 -11.58 6.60
C PRO A 713 14.84 -12.03 7.32
N ARG A 714 15.32 -11.23 8.29
CA ARG A 714 16.49 -11.58 9.10
C ARG A 714 16.06 -12.29 10.38
N PHE A 715 16.70 -13.42 10.70
CA PHE A 715 16.37 -14.14 11.94
C PHE A 715 16.64 -13.30 13.19
N ALA A 716 17.69 -12.46 13.15
CA ALA A 716 18.01 -11.49 14.20
C ALA A 716 16.81 -10.56 14.55
N VAL A 717 16.04 -10.13 13.54
CA VAL A 717 14.86 -9.28 13.74
C VAL A 717 13.75 -10.06 14.45
N ALA A 718 13.53 -11.32 14.09
CA ALA A 718 12.56 -12.19 14.75
C ALA A 718 12.91 -12.36 16.24
N CYS A 719 14.19 -12.60 16.54
CA CYS A 719 14.69 -12.74 17.91
C CYS A 719 14.52 -11.46 18.73
N ASP A 720 14.80 -10.29 18.12
CA ASP A 720 14.61 -8.98 18.76
C ASP A 720 13.14 -8.74 19.13
N TYR A 721 12.23 -9.10 18.24
CA TYR A 721 10.79 -9.02 18.49
C TYR A 721 10.33 -9.97 19.60
N ILE A 722 10.83 -11.20 19.65
CA ILE A 722 10.52 -12.12 20.76
C ILE A 722 11.01 -11.53 22.08
N ASP A 723 12.22 -10.99 22.11
CA ASP A 723 12.83 -10.41 23.30
C ASP A 723 12.03 -9.21 23.83
N ILE A 724 11.69 -8.26 22.94
CA ILE A 724 11.04 -7.00 23.30
C ILE A 724 9.52 -7.15 23.50
N MET A 725 8.84 -7.91 22.63
CA MET A 725 7.37 -7.98 22.61
C MET A 725 6.82 -9.07 23.52
N ASN A 726 7.54 -10.18 23.67
CA ASN A 726 7.07 -11.34 24.45
C ASN A 726 7.82 -11.50 25.78
N GLY A 727 8.57 -10.49 26.22
CA GLY A 727 9.20 -10.47 27.54
C GLY A 727 10.33 -11.48 27.69
N GLY A 728 11.24 -11.52 26.71
CA GLY A 728 12.54 -12.19 26.85
C GLY A 728 12.76 -13.38 25.91
N PHE A 729 13.85 -13.33 25.14
CA PHE A 729 14.39 -14.45 24.37
C PHE A 729 15.13 -15.46 25.26
N TRP A 730 15.66 -14.96 26.38
CA TRP A 730 16.43 -15.71 27.37
C TRP A 730 15.56 -16.02 28.59
N GLU A 731 15.69 -17.22 29.16
CA GLU A 731 15.23 -17.49 30.53
C GLU A 731 16.14 -16.76 31.54
N TYR A 732 17.46 -16.83 31.31
CA TYR A 732 18.46 -16.08 32.07
C TYR A 732 19.79 -16.01 31.32
N PHE A 733 20.59 -14.99 31.66
CA PHE A 733 22.01 -14.90 31.32
C PHE A 733 22.77 -14.39 32.56
N ARG A 734 23.37 -15.29 33.34
CA ARG A 734 23.86 -14.98 34.69
C ARG A 734 25.24 -15.55 34.96
N ALA A 735 25.98 -14.91 35.86
CA ALA A 735 27.27 -15.39 36.34
C ALA A 735 27.10 -16.64 37.22
N VAL A 736 28.04 -17.59 37.08
CA VAL A 736 28.10 -18.83 37.89
C VAL A 736 29.24 -18.81 38.92
N GLY A 737 30.06 -17.75 38.88
CA GLY A 737 31.18 -17.52 39.78
C GLY A 737 31.86 -16.17 39.52
N ASP A 738 33.03 -15.94 40.10
CA ASP A 738 33.72 -14.64 40.07
C ASP A 738 34.70 -14.48 38.88
N ASN A 739 34.85 -15.52 38.05
CA ASN A 739 35.91 -15.63 37.03
C ASN A 739 35.46 -15.26 35.61
N GLY A 740 34.33 -14.56 35.44
CA GLY A 740 33.81 -14.22 34.10
C GLY A 740 33.10 -15.38 33.39
N GLU A 741 32.67 -16.40 34.14
CA GLU A 741 31.87 -17.53 33.66
C GLU A 741 30.37 -17.24 33.84
N PHE A 742 29.60 -17.46 32.77
CA PHE A 742 28.16 -17.23 32.72
C PHE A 742 27.41 -18.44 32.14
N GLU A 743 26.16 -18.61 32.57
CA GLU A 743 25.19 -19.50 31.95
C GLU A 743 24.17 -18.67 31.16
N LEU A 744 23.89 -19.08 29.93
CA LEU A 744 22.88 -18.53 29.05
C LEU A 744 21.84 -19.61 28.74
N LYS A 745 20.59 -19.40 29.13
CA LYS A 745 19.48 -20.33 28.81
C LYS A 745 18.43 -19.65 27.94
N ILE A 746 18.07 -20.30 26.83
CA ILE A 746 17.11 -19.81 25.84
C ILE A 746 15.70 -20.28 26.21
N CYS A 747 14.70 -19.41 26.02
CA CYS A 747 13.29 -19.75 26.20
C CYS A 747 12.77 -20.48 24.95
N TRP A 748 13.03 -21.79 24.85
CA TRP A 748 12.74 -22.59 23.65
C TRP A 748 11.27 -22.57 23.22
N ASP A 749 10.33 -22.54 24.18
CA ASP A 749 8.89 -22.51 23.90
C ASP A 749 8.47 -21.27 23.10
N LYS A 750 9.18 -20.14 23.28
CA LYS A 750 8.93 -18.91 22.50
C LYS A 750 9.50 -18.96 21.09
N ILE A 751 10.52 -19.79 20.86
CA ILE A 751 11.14 -19.99 19.55
C ILE A 751 10.30 -20.94 18.72
N HIS A 752 10.01 -22.12 19.28
CA HIS A 752 9.13 -23.10 18.67
C HIS A 752 8.63 -24.08 19.74
N PRO A 753 7.31 -24.30 19.90
CA PRO A 753 6.76 -25.15 20.97
C PRO A 753 7.23 -26.62 20.88
N ARG A 754 7.72 -27.02 19.71
CA ARG A 754 8.27 -28.36 19.43
C ARG A 754 9.72 -28.31 18.92
N PHE A 755 10.52 -27.35 19.39
CA PHE A 755 11.90 -27.19 18.91
C PHE A 755 12.69 -28.50 19.12
N PRO A 756 13.39 -29.04 18.09
CA PRO A 756 14.05 -30.34 18.21
C PRO A 756 15.19 -30.35 19.25
N GLU A 757 15.12 -31.25 20.23
CA GLU A 757 16.10 -31.33 21.34
C GLU A 757 17.55 -31.48 20.83
N GLY A 758 17.76 -32.39 19.86
CA GLY A 758 19.07 -32.64 19.26
C GLY A 758 19.62 -31.49 18.39
N LYS A 759 18.90 -30.38 18.24
CA LYS A 759 19.34 -29.18 17.50
C LYS A 759 19.64 -28.00 18.42
N LYS A 760 19.34 -28.09 19.71
CA LYS A 760 19.56 -27.01 20.68
C LYS A 760 21.04 -26.69 20.89
N SER A 761 21.92 -27.69 20.86
CA SER A 761 23.38 -27.51 21.03
C SER A 761 24.02 -26.65 19.97
N ASP A 762 23.48 -26.71 18.76
CA ASP A 762 24.05 -26.09 17.59
C ASP A 762 23.26 -24.84 17.19
N PHE A 763 22.39 -24.33 18.05
CA PHE A 763 21.51 -23.20 17.75
C PHE A 763 22.29 -21.88 17.58
N ILE A 764 23.22 -21.61 18.50
CA ILE A 764 24.13 -20.47 18.46
C ILE A 764 25.47 -20.94 17.89
N GLU A 765 25.90 -20.33 16.80
CA GLU A 765 27.22 -20.59 16.19
C GLU A 765 28.32 -19.85 16.95
N SER A 766 28.08 -18.57 17.27
CA SER A 766 29.01 -17.79 18.06
C SER A 766 28.31 -16.65 18.81
N LEU A 767 28.96 -16.24 19.88
CA LEU A 767 28.60 -15.08 20.69
C LEU A 767 29.85 -14.21 20.78
N THR A 768 29.71 -12.89 20.85
CA THR A 768 30.85 -11.97 21.03
C THR A 768 30.41 -10.75 21.81
N LEU A 769 31.20 -10.38 22.81
CA LEU A 769 31.02 -9.14 23.56
C LEU A 769 31.94 -8.03 23.02
N TRP A 770 31.35 -6.86 22.88
CA TRP A 770 32.00 -5.63 22.42
C TRP A 770 31.91 -4.55 23.49
N LEU A 771 33.02 -3.87 23.72
CA LEU A 771 33.07 -2.62 24.47
C LEU A 771 33.20 -1.48 23.45
N VAL A 772 32.21 -0.62 23.39
CA VAL A 772 32.09 0.47 22.42
C VAL A 772 32.22 1.79 23.16
N GLY A 773 33.27 2.56 22.87
CA GLY A 773 33.62 3.77 23.59
C GLY A 773 34.05 4.92 22.68
N THR A 774 34.52 6.01 23.29
CA THR A 774 34.90 7.24 22.58
C THR A 774 36.24 7.16 21.85
N GLU A 775 37.14 6.28 22.27
CA GLU A 775 38.45 6.15 21.63
C GLU A 775 38.52 5.00 20.62
N ARG A 776 37.98 3.81 20.96
CA ARG A 776 37.93 2.63 20.08
C ARG A 776 36.84 1.63 20.47
N THR A 777 36.33 0.90 19.49
CA THR A 777 35.57 -0.34 19.71
C THR A 777 36.52 -1.52 19.95
N LYS A 778 36.30 -2.27 21.04
CA LYS A 778 37.14 -3.40 21.45
C LYS A 778 36.33 -4.70 21.51
N LYS A 779 36.81 -5.73 20.82
CA LYS A 779 36.34 -7.11 20.96
C LYS A 779 36.87 -7.70 22.27
N LEU A 780 35.98 -8.19 23.12
CA LEU A 780 36.36 -8.93 24.33
C LEU A 780 36.40 -10.44 24.07
N GLY A 781 35.67 -10.94 23.06
CA GLY A 781 35.67 -12.36 22.70
C GLY A 781 35.05 -13.25 23.78
N THR A 782 34.62 -14.45 23.38
CA THR A 782 34.01 -15.43 24.30
C THR A 782 34.25 -16.84 23.80
N SER A 783 34.32 -17.81 24.71
CA SER A 783 34.12 -19.22 24.36
C SER A 783 32.71 -19.66 24.76
N LEU A 784 32.07 -20.43 23.88
CA LEU A 784 30.72 -20.96 24.05
C LEU A 784 30.77 -22.49 24.06
N LYS A 785 30.11 -23.12 25.04
CA LYS A 785 29.95 -24.58 25.09
C LYS A 785 28.57 -24.94 25.64
N LEU A 786 27.81 -25.79 24.96
CA LEU A 786 26.56 -26.30 25.54
C LEU A 786 26.85 -27.25 26.71
N SER A 787 26.13 -27.07 27.83
CA SER A 787 26.11 -27.96 28.97
C SER A 787 24.65 -28.24 29.36
N ARG A 788 24.21 -29.50 29.18
CA ARG A 788 22.82 -29.94 29.43
C ARG A 788 21.79 -29.13 28.63
N ASP A 789 21.15 -28.13 29.25
CA ASP A 789 20.04 -27.33 28.72
C ASP A 789 20.37 -25.83 28.55
N HIS A 790 21.62 -25.44 28.83
CA HIS A 790 22.10 -24.06 28.76
C HIS A 790 23.49 -23.99 28.11
N PHE A 791 23.85 -22.80 27.64
CA PHE A 791 25.19 -22.51 27.13
C PHE A 791 26.07 -21.96 28.25
N GLN A 792 27.24 -22.57 28.44
CA GLN A 792 28.33 -21.99 29.22
C GLN A 792 29.08 -20.98 28.35
N VAL A 793 29.13 -19.75 28.83
CA VAL A 793 29.80 -18.62 28.20
C VAL A 793 30.96 -18.21 29.10
N VAL A 794 32.18 -18.23 28.59
CA VAL A 794 33.36 -17.75 29.33
C VAL A 794 33.90 -16.51 28.65
N PHE A 795 33.88 -15.40 29.37
CA PHE A 795 34.54 -14.16 28.98
C PHE A 795 36.03 -14.23 29.38
N PRO A 796 36.94 -13.55 28.67
CA PRO A 796 38.35 -13.53 29.07
C PRO A 796 38.53 -12.91 30.45
N SER A 797 39.63 -13.21 31.13
CA SER A 797 39.98 -12.61 32.43
C SER A 797 39.95 -11.08 32.42
N THR A 798 40.28 -10.45 31.29
CA THR A 798 40.21 -8.99 31.12
C THR A 798 38.79 -8.41 31.23
N PHE A 799 37.74 -9.21 31.10
CA PHE A 799 36.36 -8.77 31.28
C PHE A 799 36.12 -8.26 32.71
N SER A 800 36.63 -8.97 33.72
CA SER A 800 36.56 -8.54 35.12
C SER A 800 37.36 -7.25 35.39
N ASP A 801 38.33 -6.92 34.53
CA ASP A 801 39.08 -5.65 34.59
C ASP A 801 38.36 -4.49 33.87
N HIS A 802 37.35 -4.79 33.04
CA HIS A 802 36.49 -3.79 32.37
C HIS A 802 35.19 -3.50 33.11
N LEU A 803 34.69 -4.47 33.88
CA LEU A 803 34.07 -4.20 35.19
C LEU A 803 35.17 -3.52 36.05
N LYS A 804 35.07 -3.17 37.33
CA LYS A 804 36.12 -2.42 38.09
C LYS A 804 36.62 -1.04 37.55
N LYS A 805 36.81 -0.79 36.24
CA LYS A 805 37.26 0.48 35.66
C LYS A 805 36.08 1.44 35.45
N ASP A 806 36.31 2.72 35.72
CA ASP A 806 35.30 3.76 35.63
C ASP A 806 35.17 4.28 34.18
N PHE A 807 34.46 3.54 33.33
CA PHE A 807 34.17 3.93 31.95
C PHE A 807 32.84 4.69 31.89
N THR A 808 32.90 6.00 32.14
CA THR A 808 31.70 6.85 32.13
C THR A 808 31.08 7.04 30.74
N GLN A 809 31.78 6.67 29.65
CA GLN A 809 31.35 6.93 28.27
C GLN A 809 31.19 5.69 27.37
N ASP A 810 31.50 4.49 27.87
CA ASP A 810 31.48 3.26 27.06
C ASP A 810 30.20 2.43 27.28
N CYS A 811 29.81 1.66 26.27
CA CYS A 811 28.64 0.79 26.23
C CYS A 811 29.03 -0.64 25.86
N PHE A 812 28.29 -1.62 26.40
CA PHE A 812 28.47 -3.02 26.03
C PHE A 812 27.46 -3.44 24.96
N PHE A 813 27.95 -4.14 23.93
CA PHE A 813 27.12 -4.77 22.91
C PHE A 813 27.40 -6.26 22.83
N LEU A 814 26.34 -7.03 22.62
CA LEU A 814 26.40 -8.46 22.38
C LEU A 814 26.06 -8.73 20.91
N SER A 815 26.94 -9.45 20.21
CA SER A 815 26.69 -9.97 18.86
C SER A 815 26.46 -11.46 18.91
N ILE A 816 25.35 -11.94 18.34
CA ILE A 816 24.99 -13.35 18.33
C ILE A 816 24.83 -13.82 16.88
N LYS A 817 25.55 -14.88 16.52
CA LYS A 817 25.42 -15.57 15.23
C LYS A 817 24.66 -16.87 15.42
N PHE A 818 23.61 -17.07 14.65
CA PHE A 818 22.81 -18.29 14.66
C PHE A 818 23.30 -19.26 13.59
N ASN A 819 23.21 -20.56 13.87
CA ASN A 819 23.72 -21.57 12.95
C ASN A 819 22.73 -21.83 11.80
N CYS A 820 23.09 -21.35 10.61
CA CYS A 820 22.30 -21.50 9.40
C CYS A 820 22.05 -22.99 9.04
N SER A 821 23.08 -23.84 9.14
CA SER A 821 23.00 -25.25 8.76
C SER A 821 22.02 -26.06 9.63
N THR A 822 21.90 -25.66 10.90
CA THR A 822 20.97 -26.25 11.88
C THR A 822 19.54 -25.80 11.62
N LEU A 823 19.32 -24.50 11.33
CA LEU A 823 17.99 -23.87 11.37
C LEU A 823 17.24 -23.88 10.04
N ARG A 824 17.91 -23.71 8.90
CA ARG A 824 17.25 -23.48 7.60
C ARG A 824 16.36 -24.64 7.12
N HIS A 825 16.51 -25.83 7.70
CA HIS A 825 15.74 -27.02 7.36
C HIS A 825 14.51 -27.23 8.24
N LEU A 826 14.32 -26.40 9.27
CA LEU A 826 13.15 -26.44 10.13
C LEU A 826 11.99 -25.67 9.49
N GLN A 827 10.78 -26.19 9.63
CA GLN A 827 9.57 -25.52 9.14
C GLN A 827 9.38 -24.18 9.86
N GLY A 828 9.08 -23.12 9.10
CA GLY A 828 9.00 -21.75 9.61
C GLY A 828 10.36 -21.03 9.74
N PHE A 829 11.49 -21.71 9.52
CA PHE A 829 12.85 -21.14 9.62
C PHE A 829 13.55 -20.98 8.25
N ASN A 830 13.08 -21.69 7.22
CA ASN A 830 13.68 -21.71 5.89
C ASN A 830 13.71 -20.35 5.17
N ASN A 831 12.81 -19.42 5.53
CA ASN A 831 12.70 -18.11 4.88
C ASN A 831 13.77 -17.10 5.35
N TYR A 832 14.46 -17.35 6.47
CA TYR A 832 15.33 -16.34 7.08
C TYR A 832 16.73 -16.26 6.48
N ASN A 833 17.31 -15.06 6.58
CA ASN A 833 18.74 -14.83 6.51
C ASN A 833 19.37 -15.01 7.91
N TYR A 834 20.41 -15.85 7.97
CA TYR A 834 21.18 -16.17 9.19
C TYR A 834 22.57 -15.53 9.23
N GLU A 835 23.00 -14.89 8.14
CA GLU A 835 24.30 -14.21 8.08
C GLU A 835 24.31 -12.90 8.87
N SER A 836 23.14 -12.30 9.09
CA SER A 836 23.03 -11.11 9.94
C SER A 836 23.19 -11.49 11.41
N LEU A 837 24.16 -10.87 12.07
CA LEU A 837 24.29 -10.93 13.52
C LEU A 837 23.11 -10.22 14.20
N TRP A 838 22.69 -10.75 15.34
CA TRP A 838 21.82 -10.01 16.26
C TRP A 838 22.69 -9.21 17.22
N ASN A 839 22.74 -7.89 17.00
CA ASN A 839 23.50 -6.96 17.80
C ASN A 839 22.58 -6.27 18.82
N ILE A 840 22.88 -6.41 20.10
CA ILE A 840 22.05 -5.92 21.20
C ILE A 840 22.91 -5.07 22.13
N GLN A 841 22.47 -3.85 22.45
CA GLN A 841 23.06 -3.11 23.56
C GLN A 841 22.61 -3.73 24.88
N ILE A 842 23.57 -4.15 25.71
CA ILE A 842 23.31 -4.87 26.96
C ILE A 842 23.77 -4.06 28.17
N GLY A 843 23.13 -4.33 29.30
CA GLY A 843 23.57 -3.89 30.62
C GLY A 843 24.01 -5.09 31.46
N ILE A 844 24.89 -4.81 32.42
CA ILE A 844 25.40 -5.79 33.38
C ILE A 844 24.94 -5.34 34.76
N TYR A 845 24.10 -6.14 35.39
CA TYR A 845 23.34 -5.78 36.58
C TYR A 845 23.65 -6.75 37.73
N ASP A 846 23.68 -6.25 38.96
CA ASP A 846 23.72 -7.13 40.13
C ASP A 846 22.34 -7.73 40.42
N PHE A 847 22.26 -8.59 41.44
CA PHE A 847 20.99 -9.22 41.86
C PHE A 847 19.88 -8.22 42.22
N PHE A 848 20.23 -7.02 42.70
CA PHE A 848 19.28 -5.96 43.04
C PHE A 848 18.88 -5.13 41.82
N GLY A 849 19.33 -5.51 40.62
CA GLY A 849 19.09 -4.77 39.39
C GLY A 849 19.81 -3.43 39.33
N ARG A 850 20.78 -3.21 40.24
CA ARG A 850 21.67 -2.04 40.20
C ARG A 850 22.63 -2.28 39.06
N GLY A 851 22.63 -1.35 38.12
CA GLY A 851 23.61 -1.36 37.05
C GLY A 851 25.01 -1.31 37.64
N PHE A 852 25.97 -1.83 36.89
CA PHE A 852 27.39 -1.61 37.18
C PHE A 852 27.76 -0.09 37.25
N LYS A 853 26.86 0.84 36.85
CA LYS A 853 27.04 2.30 36.91
C LYS A 853 26.06 3.00 37.87
N ASN A 854 26.56 3.99 38.62
CA ASN A 854 25.93 4.72 39.75
C ASN A 854 24.70 5.63 39.44
N HIS A 855 23.98 5.46 38.33
CA HIS A 855 22.76 6.26 38.06
C HIS A 855 21.56 5.49 37.51
N GLU A 856 21.61 4.16 37.37
CA GLU A 856 20.41 3.37 37.06
C GLU A 856 19.62 3.08 38.34
N ASN A 857 19.01 4.12 38.92
CA ASN A 857 18.10 3.97 40.06
C ASN A 857 16.84 3.21 39.62
N PHE A 858 16.75 1.96 40.07
CA PHE A 858 15.57 1.13 39.99
C PHE A 858 14.47 1.70 40.91
N GLN A 859 13.37 2.19 40.35
CA GLN A 859 12.06 2.14 41.03
C GLN A 859 11.32 0.91 40.54
N SER A 860 10.90 0.07 41.47
CA SER A 860 10.44 -1.28 41.18
C SER A 860 9.11 -1.30 40.43
N THR A 861 9.11 -1.97 39.29
CA THR A 861 7.94 -2.73 38.77
C THR A 861 8.21 -4.23 38.81
N VAL A 862 9.10 -4.68 39.72
CA VAL A 862 9.27 -6.12 40.08
C VAL A 862 8.05 -6.57 40.86
N ASN A 863 6.96 -6.81 40.15
CA ASN A 863 5.84 -7.58 40.66
C ASN A 863 5.32 -8.64 39.68
N SER A 864 5.99 -8.93 38.54
CA SER A 864 5.46 -9.91 37.59
C SER A 864 6.35 -11.10 37.21
N TYR A 865 7.67 -11.10 37.44
CA TYR A 865 8.50 -12.26 37.05
C TYR A 865 9.27 -12.96 38.18
N LEU A 866 9.66 -12.27 39.26
CA LEU A 866 10.24 -12.92 40.45
C LEU A 866 9.26 -13.05 41.64
N GLY A 867 8.11 -12.35 41.61
CA GLY A 867 7.22 -12.19 42.76
C GLY A 867 6.42 -13.44 43.15
N TYR A 868 6.24 -14.41 42.25
CA TYR A 868 5.36 -15.56 42.52
C TYR A 868 6.05 -16.78 43.15
N HIS A 869 7.39 -16.83 43.21
CA HIS A 869 8.11 -18.02 43.71
C HIS A 869 9.04 -17.80 44.91
N LEU A 870 9.13 -16.57 45.46
CA LEU A 870 10.15 -16.27 46.48
C LEU A 870 9.62 -15.90 47.88
N ASN A 871 8.31 -15.95 48.12
CA ASN A 871 7.77 -15.66 49.46
C ASN A 871 7.91 -16.80 50.48
N GLU A 872 8.45 -17.97 50.11
CA GLU A 872 8.47 -19.13 51.04
C GLU A 872 9.85 -19.65 51.47
N ASN A 873 10.99 -19.09 51.03
CA ASN A 873 12.30 -19.68 51.38
C ASN A 873 13.38 -18.67 51.77
N LYS A 874 13.44 -18.33 53.07
CA LYS A 874 14.55 -17.59 53.71
C LYS A 874 15.93 -18.26 53.50
N HIS A 875 15.98 -19.57 53.23
CA HIS A 875 17.24 -20.28 52.97
C HIS A 875 17.88 -20.01 51.59
N LEU A 876 17.19 -19.34 50.66
CA LEU A 876 17.79 -18.98 49.37
C LEU A 876 18.65 -17.70 49.44
N GLN A 877 18.47 -16.84 50.46
CA GLN A 877 19.21 -15.57 50.56
C GLN A 877 20.70 -15.75 50.85
N ASP A 878 21.11 -16.81 51.56
CA ASP A 878 22.52 -17.05 51.89
C ASP A 878 23.30 -17.79 50.79
N LYS A 879 22.61 -18.34 49.76
CA LYS A 879 23.24 -19.13 48.68
C LYS A 879 23.62 -18.29 47.45
N TYR A 880 23.08 -17.09 47.31
CA TYR A 880 23.36 -16.19 46.18
C TYR A 880 24.26 -15.02 46.64
N ARG A 881 25.56 -15.30 46.81
CA ARG A 881 26.59 -14.25 46.68
C ARG A 881 26.37 -13.52 45.35
N VAL A 882 26.53 -12.20 45.35
CA VAL A 882 26.24 -11.26 44.23
C VAL A 882 26.52 -11.88 42.84
N THR A 883 25.48 -12.43 42.18
CA THR A 883 25.61 -12.96 40.82
C THR A 883 25.23 -11.86 39.83
N TRP A 884 26.18 -11.48 38.97
CA TRP A 884 25.93 -10.56 37.87
C TRP A 884 25.00 -11.19 36.83
N GLN A 885 24.18 -10.37 36.18
CA GLN A 885 23.30 -10.76 35.08
C GLN A 885 23.54 -9.86 33.88
N ILE A 886 23.53 -10.45 32.69
CA ILE A 886 23.54 -9.75 31.41
C ILE A 886 22.11 -9.70 30.91
N MET A 887 21.64 -8.51 30.59
CA MET A 887 20.31 -8.29 30.01
C MET A 887 20.40 -7.23 28.93
N ARG A 888 19.37 -7.12 28.09
CA ARG A 888 19.19 -5.93 27.26
C ARG A 888 19.26 -4.68 28.15
N HIS A 889 19.97 -3.66 27.68
CA HIS A 889 20.12 -2.41 28.43
C HIS A 889 18.74 -1.77 28.66
N LYS A 890 18.41 -1.39 29.89
CA LYS A 890 17.05 -0.98 30.26
C LYS A 890 16.56 0.27 29.51
N GLU A 891 17.41 1.28 29.42
CA GLU A 891 17.10 2.52 28.70
C GLU A 891 17.48 2.43 27.23
N TYR A 892 18.75 2.10 26.96
CA TYR A 892 19.32 2.16 25.61
C TYR A 892 19.33 0.85 24.82
N GLY A 893 18.69 -0.21 25.31
CA GLY A 893 18.69 -1.51 24.64
C GLY A 893 17.65 -1.64 23.52
N GLU A 894 16.60 -0.83 23.59
CA GLU A 894 15.61 -0.66 22.50
C GLU A 894 15.80 0.67 21.78
N VAL A 895 16.00 1.76 22.54
CA VAL A 895 16.12 3.12 21.99
C VAL A 895 17.58 3.56 22.07
N PRO A 896 18.32 3.69 20.95
CA PRO A 896 19.69 4.19 20.96
C PRO A 896 19.80 5.58 21.61
N ASP A 897 20.88 5.83 22.35
CA ASP A 897 21.21 7.18 22.82
C ASP A 897 21.74 8.03 21.65
N HIS A 898 20.84 8.75 20.97
CA HIS A 898 21.19 9.64 19.85
C HIS A 898 22.13 10.78 20.29
N LYS A 899 22.08 11.23 21.54
CA LYS A 899 22.95 12.31 22.05
C LYS A 899 24.37 11.81 22.24
N TRP A 900 24.54 10.63 22.84
CA TRP A 900 25.85 9.97 22.94
C TRP A 900 26.43 9.69 21.55
N ARG A 901 25.63 9.15 20.62
CA ARG A 901 26.06 8.93 19.22
C ARG A 901 26.56 10.21 18.56
N SER A 902 25.78 11.29 18.65
CA SER A 902 26.10 12.60 18.08
C SER A 902 27.36 13.21 18.69
N LYS A 903 27.54 13.08 20.00
CA LYS A 903 28.73 13.60 20.70
C LYS A 903 29.99 12.79 20.41
N THR A 904 29.88 11.47 20.36
CA THR A 904 31.02 10.55 20.23
C THR A 904 31.49 10.45 18.78
N TRP A 905 30.57 10.40 17.82
CA TRP A 905 30.87 10.31 16.38
C TRP A 905 30.20 11.46 15.60
N PRO A 906 30.57 12.73 15.88
CA PRO A 906 29.91 13.90 15.30
C PRO A 906 30.02 13.98 13.78
N LYS A 907 31.05 13.37 13.19
CA LYS A 907 31.22 13.29 11.73
C LYS A 907 30.08 12.53 11.04
N TYR A 908 29.48 11.54 11.71
CA TYR A 908 28.45 10.68 11.14
C TYR A 908 27.06 10.96 11.70
N TYR A 909 26.98 11.25 13.00
CA TYR A 909 25.72 11.39 13.74
C TYR A 909 25.49 12.80 14.28
N GLY A 910 26.37 13.76 13.97
CA GLY A 910 26.19 15.16 14.38
C GLY A 910 24.94 15.75 13.73
N TYR A 911 24.04 16.29 14.55
CA TYR A 911 22.79 16.91 14.11
C TYR A 911 22.54 18.22 14.86
N GLN A 912 21.85 19.15 14.20
CA GLN A 912 21.41 20.43 14.75
C GLN A 912 19.87 20.48 14.74
N LEU A 913 19.26 19.78 15.69
CA LEU A 913 17.84 19.96 15.96
C LEU A 913 17.70 21.20 16.85
N GLU A 914 17.08 22.26 16.34
CA GLU A 914 16.60 23.34 17.20
C GLU A 914 15.50 22.79 18.11
N THR A 915 15.88 22.18 19.22
CA THR A 915 14.92 21.89 20.29
C THR A 915 14.50 23.24 20.86
N LYS A 916 13.37 23.79 20.40
CA LYS A 916 12.60 24.68 21.26
C LYS A 916 12.34 23.88 22.52
N LYS A 917 12.98 24.27 23.62
CA LYS A 917 12.74 23.69 24.94
C LYS A 917 11.22 23.64 25.14
N ILE A 918 10.70 22.43 25.30
CA ILE A 918 9.32 22.21 25.75
C ILE A 918 9.18 22.75 27.16
#